data_AF-A0A352N1V4-F1
#
_entry.id   AF-A0A352N1V4-F1
#
_cell.length_a   1.000
_cell.length_b   1.000
_cell.length_c   1.000
_cell.angle_alpha   90.00
_cell.angle_beta   90.00
_cell.angle_gamma   90.00
#
_symmetry.space_group_name_H-M   'P 1'
#
loop_
_entity.id
_entity.type
_entity.pdbx_description
1 polymer ?
#
loop_
_entity_poly.entity_id
_entity_poly.type
_entity_poly.pdbx_seq_one_letter_code
_entity_poly.pdbx_strand_id
1 'polypeptide(L)'
;MNSVLKTVIAILVCVVCGHLQAQTKIAVIGNEGDLQKEMDLLTAELSQDKDISVLERSSWNYIIREYEISKASANISGLGRKIGADTLIIIDKRKLNNADYIVSRLVSVDSGIIIDLNFWKAGADSETMKWPKAVKWQFKENIRKTGIHDSKKIPVSFLRFRLPSASPELIELENQLNALFKYRLMVEKNILVTEREDISKLVFENYLNNQDAGFKTGRYLLEGSMQVTDDGKVNVKMLINLPDGKTFNIIDSGKQDALPKLCDRLTEAFLKKIEMTSSPADWKTEDEARKYFEEAKWAFQCGLYKEAAGACESAWSLGCAEPGIQSLRIASYSYASYPIPEGIDLSLHYTPNLIDVSKDDSHIDSAITAMDLYKRYFSDKMKKNEEIPEVINTAHIDTAKELGIYTILASSRLLRCYYEQKCITKDSMKTAYLRKLLREVSEILFNYKTNTGTSLYIIAGSYIPFWQDNIKDTESEYIKLLLKSREKAGTGFCDLLREMISLHRDEHSPYFIDWSGKLSDDALDTEFKSFVNSLCKSEVPQLQADGLWFKLRNFKGFFRKEDKETIRLLNNLADANIDKIYKKELWFNQIAFEHYISKDVTFKIIEGYLQYLIRNPRVNPEPAIFTIIHLDNIHKQLSDSQLKSLHLQLAEYRKVKQTDCFNKLKTIIAARLPELETESSHENILIFDEFWLPYNEKRGINENYYYTLTAPVKNGNSLFVRVFQGNKGSIYSISKALKTNEIIEDSPENKGLSLNDMSVSDEYIVVPDEQRVHVYNRKTKDWKSIETKDKLITKTCIDGNFIYGFYLFAAPNTGIKEQGIISIDITKGKASLVTSSRRNPPETPLDNKSLIYESIINLGNNNILLCVKDGNVPRHFMYSNGQLKDVNSLEADILRQILHGIFISGPNMAFLIFKSSSNEKFFTGCRNIDEISVKLPDILKIKTGKNYNLNSPVMLQNYIIAQPWDGNSLFLYDIENSKAHLVPVDYSRISAKLKDISVLDPASLLSLITLEDRILMPSSPSIISCKFEDLKKKAELQIKAGGQK
;
A
#
# COMPACT_ATOMS: atom_id res chain seq x y z
N MET A 1 75.22 -13.82 26.86
CA MET A 1 73.85 -14.26 26.50
C MET A 1 72.75 -13.73 27.43
N ASN A 2 72.91 -13.77 28.77
CA ASN A 2 71.81 -13.38 29.69
C ASN A 2 71.39 -11.90 29.71
N SER A 3 72.25 -10.93 29.35
CA SER A 3 71.82 -9.52 29.31
C SER A 3 71.00 -9.18 28.06
N VAL A 4 71.41 -9.70 26.89
CA VAL A 4 70.71 -9.48 25.62
C VAL A 4 69.28 -10.03 25.67
N LEU A 5 69.08 -11.21 26.26
CA LEU A 5 67.74 -11.79 26.41
C LEU A 5 66.83 -10.95 27.32
N LYS A 6 67.36 -10.40 28.42
CA LYS A 6 66.60 -9.50 29.31
C LYS A 6 66.23 -8.19 28.63
N THR A 7 67.13 -7.60 27.84
CA THR A 7 66.84 -6.38 27.08
C THR A 7 65.79 -6.64 26.00
N VAL A 8 65.86 -7.77 25.30
CA VAL A 8 64.85 -8.16 24.30
C VAL A 8 63.49 -8.36 24.97
N ILE A 9 63.42 -9.07 26.10
CA ILE A 9 62.16 -9.25 26.85
C ILE A 9 61.61 -7.90 27.33
N ALA A 10 62.45 -7.01 27.86
CA ALA A 10 62.00 -5.68 28.30
C ALA A 10 61.46 -4.83 27.13
N ILE A 11 62.12 -4.85 25.97
CA ILE A 11 61.64 -4.17 24.76
C ILE A 11 60.31 -4.79 24.30
N LEU A 12 60.21 -6.13 24.26
CA LEU A 12 58.99 -6.82 23.86
C LEU A 12 57.82 -6.52 24.81
N VAL A 13 58.07 -6.48 26.13
CA VAL A 13 57.09 -6.09 27.14
C VAL A 13 56.68 -4.63 26.96
N CYS A 14 57.62 -3.70 26.76
CA CYS A 14 57.30 -2.30 26.51
C CYS A 14 56.52 -2.09 25.20
N VAL A 15 56.84 -2.82 24.14
CA VAL A 15 56.11 -2.77 22.85
C VAL A 15 54.71 -3.35 23.00
N VAL A 16 54.56 -4.50 23.67
CA VAL A 16 53.25 -5.13 23.92
C VAL A 16 52.40 -4.26 24.85
N CYS A 17 52.97 -3.72 25.94
CA CYS A 17 52.28 -2.79 26.84
C CYS A 17 51.90 -1.48 26.15
N GLY A 18 52.76 -0.96 25.27
CA GLY A 18 52.47 0.23 24.46
C GLY A 18 51.34 -0.01 23.45
N HIS A 19 51.29 -1.21 22.85
CA HIS A 19 50.19 -1.58 21.95
C HIS A 19 48.88 -1.81 22.71
N LEU A 20 48.92 -2.43 23.88
CA LEU A 20 47.74 -2.62 24.74
C LEU A 20 47.22 -1.30 25.34
N GLN A 21 48.10 -0.33 25.64
CA GLN A 21 47.69 1.00 26.07
C GLN A 21 47.11 1.87 24.94
N ALA A 22 47.34 1.51 23.68
CA ALA A 22 46.85 2.29 22.54
C ALA A 22 45.41 1.91 22.11
N GLN A 23 44.85 0.82 22.64
CA GLN A 23 43.48 0.41 22.31
C GLN A 23 42.45 1.29 23.02
N THR A 24 41.42 1.70 22.27
CA THR A 24 40.29 2.46 22.85
C THR A 24 39.38 1.51 23.61
N LYS A 25 39.14 1.75 24.89
CA LYS A 25 38.28 0.93 25.73
C LYS A 25 36.82 1.32 25.54
N ILE A 26 35.99 0.37 25.13
CA ILE A 26 34.57 0.61 24.87
C ILE A 26 33.73 -0.26 25.79
N ALA A 27 32.64 0.30 26.33
CA ALA A 27 31.57 -0.50 26.92
C ALA A 27 30.24 -0.25 26.19
N VAL A 28 29.48 -1.32 25.97
CA VAL A 28 28.11 -1.27 25.44
C VAL A 28 27.15 -1.35 26.61
N ILE A 29 26.26 -0.37 26.74
CA ILE A 29 25.28 -0.29 27.84
C ILE A 29 23.86 -0.12 27.28
N GLY A 30 22.86 -0.60 28.01
CA GLY A 30 21.45 -0.57 27.62
C GLY A 30 20.59 -1.22 28.68
N ASN A 31 19.26 -1.13 28.55
CA ASN A 31 18.32 -1.67 29.54
C ASN A 31 18.46 -3.20 29.66
N GLU A 32 18.85 -3.69 30.84
CA GLU A 32 19.02 -5.12 31.12
C GLU A 32 17.65 -5.82 31.14
N GLY A 33 17.43 -6.69 30.15
CA GLY A 33 16.15 -7.39 29.93
C GLY A 33 15.69 -7.24 28.49
N ASP A 34 15.42 -6.01 28.06
CA ASP A 34 14.83 -5.73 26.75
C ASP A 34 15.83 -5.79 25.59
N LEU A 35 17.10 -5.47 25.85
CA LEU A 35 18.15 -5.28 24.83
C LEU A 35 19.38 -6.18 25.03
N GLN A 36 19.28 -7.21 25.86
CA GLN A 36 20.43 -8.06 26.21
C GLN A 36 21.10 -8.68 24.99
N LYS A 37 20.29 -9.25 24.09
CA LYS A 37 20.74 -9.89 22.87
C LYS A 37 21.46 -8.90 21.94
N GLU A 38 20.90 -7.71 21.79
CA GLU A 38 21.44 -6.63 20.96
C GLU A 38 22.78 -6.15 21.50
N MET A 39 22.88 -5.95 22.82
CA MET A 39 24.14 -5.58 23.48
C MET A 39 25.22 -6.65 23.31
N ASP A 40 24.88 -7.93 23.43
CA ASP A 40 25.84 -9.03 23.30
C ASP A 40 26.32 -9.18 21.85
N LEU A 41 25.41 -9.04 20.87
CA LEU A 41 25.75 -9.05 19.45
C LEU A 41 26.67 -7.88 19.07
N LEU A 42 26.40 -6.67 19.57
CA LEU A 42 27.26 -5.52 19.30
C LEU A 42 28.63 -5.66 19.98
N THR A 43 28.66 -6.13 21.22
CA THR A 43 29.89 -6.45 21.96
C THR A 43 30.76 -7.45 21.17
N ALA A 44 30.16 -8.53 20.67
CA ALA A 44 30.85 -9.56 19.89
C ALA A 44 31.34 -9.07 18.51
N GLU A 45 30.63 -8.13 17.88
CA GLU A 45 31.06 -7.55 16.61
C GLU A 45 32.20 -6.54 16.81
N LEU A 46 32.13 -5.70 17.83
CA LEU A 46 33.16 -4.72 18.17
C LEU A 46 34.48 -5.37 18.60
N SER A 47 34.43 -6.51 19.31
CA SER A 47 35.62 -7.22 19.79
C SER A 47 36.49 -7.82 18.68
N GLN A 48 35.96 -7.88 17.45
CA GLN A 48 36.73 -8.29 16.27
C GLN A 48 37.69 -7.20 15.76
N ASP A 49 37.56 -5.94 16.20
CA ASP A 49 38.48 -4.86 15.81
C ASP A 49 39.69 -4.81 16.74
N LYS A 50 40.90 -4.85 16.17
CA LYS A 50 42.17 -4.89 16.93
C LYS A 50 42.49 -3.57 17.61
N ASP A 51 41.87 -2.47 17.17
CA ASP A 51 42.07 -1.14 17.75
C ASP A 51 41.15 -0.87 18.95
N ILE A 52 40.20 -1.79 19.22
CA ILE A 52 39.16 -1.65 20.23
C ILE A 52 39.35 -2.70 21.32
N SER A 53 39.34 -2.28 22.57
CA SER A 53 39.26 -3.16 23.74
C SER A 53 37.83 -3.10 24.30
N VAL A 54 37.00 -4.10 23.99
CA VAL A 54 35.63 -4.14 24.51
C VAL A 54 35.64 -4.65 25.94
N LEU A 55 35.09 -3.88 26.86
CA LEU A 55 35.01 -4.24 28.27
C LEU A 55 33.86 -5.25 28.48
N GLU A 56 34.23 -6.49 28.81
CA GLU A 56 33.29 -7.59 29.09
C GLU A 56 32.30 -7.22 30.20
N ARG A 57 30.99 -7.35 29.92
CA ARG A 57 29.92 -6.97 30.86
C ARG A 57 30.01 -7.68 32.20
N SER A 58 30.38 -8.95 32.18
CA SER A 58 30.57 -9.78 33.38
C SER A 58 31.54 -9.15 34.39
N SER A 59 32.50 -8.35 33.92
CA SER A 59 33.51 -7.70 34.74
C SER A 59 33.01 -6.45 35.48
N TRP A 60 31.88 -5.88 35.06
CA TRP A 60 31.37 -4.62 35.64
C TRP A 60 29.87 -4.63 35.99
N ASN A 61 29.17 -5.75 35.83
CA ASN A 61 27.78 -5.92 36.29
C ASN A 61 27.59 -5.60 37.78
N TYR A 62 28.60 -5.87 38.62
CA TYR A 62 28.57 -5.47 40.04
C TYR A 62 28.54 -3.94 40.20
N ILE A 63 29.38 -3.23 39.43
CA ILE A 63 29.46 -1.77 39.43
C ILE A 63 28.15 -1.17 38.94
N ILE A 64 27.53 -1.73 37.89
CA ILE A 64 26.21 -1.29 37.41
C ILE A 64 25.13 -1.52 38.45
N ARG A 65 25.05 -2.72 39.07
CA ARG A 65 24.04 -2.98 40.10
C ARG A 65 24.18 -2.04 41.29
N GLU A 66 25.39 -1.84 41.80
CA GLU A 66 25.62 -0.83 42.85
C GLU A 66 25.26 0.58 42.38
N TYR A 67 25.51 0.90 41.11
CA TYR A 67 25.22 2.19 40.54
C TYR A 67 23.72 2.45 40.37
N GLU A 68 22.95 1.49 39.84
CA GLU A 68 21.50 1.51 39.71
C GLU A 68 20.79 1.59 41.07
N ILE A 69 21.34 0.91 42.09
CA ILE A 69 20.88 1.02 43.47
C ILE A 69 21.17 2.42 44.05
N SER A 70 22.25 3.08 43.62
CA SER A 70 22.66 4.39 44.14
C SER A 70 21.94 5.60 43.54
N LYS A 71 21.46 5.53 42.28
CA LYS A 71 20.58 6.54 41.68
C LYS A 71 19.79 5.96 40.51
N ALA A 72 18.49 6.24 40.48
CA ALA A 72 17.76 6.35 39.23
C ALA A 72 18.45 7.41 38.36
N SER A 73 19.21 6.92 37.37
CA SER A 73 19.44 7.50 36.06
C SER A 73 20.49 8.63 35.84
N ALA A 74 21.16 9.27 36.81
CA ALA A 74 21.75 10.61 36.56
C ALA A 74 23.25 10.79 36.14
N ASN A 75 24.13 9.79 35.97
CA ASN A 75 25.51 10.08 35.52
C ASN A 75 26.21 8.94 34.75
N ILE A 76 25.81 8.73 33.50
CA ILE A 76 26.36 7.68 32.65
C ILE A 76 27.85 7.91 32.33
N SER A 77 28.31 9.15 32.19
CA SER A 77 29.74 9.46 32.01
C SER A 77 30.57 9.05 33.25
N GLY A 78 30.01 9.27 34.45
CA GLY A 78 30.58 8.79 35.70
C GLY A 78 30.64 7.27 35.79
N LEU A 79 29.62 6.58 35.28
CA LEU A 79 29.65 5.11 35.16
C LEU A 79 30.77 4.65 34.23
N GLY A 80 30.88 5.26 33.04
CA GLY A 80 31.97 5.00 32.08
C GLY A 80 33.36 5.12 32.71
N ARG A 81 33.59 6.19 33.50
CA ARG A 81 34.86 6.39 34.22
C ARG A 81 35.11 5.31 35.27
N LYS A 82 34.08 4.91 36.01
CA LYS A 82 34.19 3.85 37.03
C LYS A 82 34.52 2.49 36.43
N ILE A 83 33.96 2.17 35.27
CA ILE A 83 34.26 0.91 34.56
C ILE A 83 35.57 0.99 33.75
N GLY A 84 36.18 2.17 33.65
CA GLY A 84 37.43 2.39 32.93
C GLY A 84 37.28 2.39 31.40
N ALA A 85 36.09 2.75 30.90
CA ALA A 85 35.84 2.93 29.47
C ALA A 85 36.30 4.32 29.01
N ASP A 86 36.81 4.41 27.78
CA ASP A 86 37.04 5.68 27.07
C ASP A 86 35.79 6.12 26.30
N THR A 87 35.02 5.13 25.83
CA THR A 87 33.77 5.31 25.08
C THR A 87 32.64 4.46 25.64
N LEU A 88 31.43 5.00 25.59
CA LEU A 88 30.20 4.23 25.80
C LEU A 88 29.41 4.15 24.50
N ILE A 89 28.88 2.98 24.20
CA ILE A 89 27.79 2.85 23.23
C ILE A 89 26.52 2.57 24.01
N ILE A 90 25.61 3.55 24.05
CA ILE A 90 24.33 3.44 24.72
C ILE A 90 23.30 2.93 23.72
N ILE A 91 22.77 1.75 23.95
CA ILE A 91 21.69 1.16 23.19
C ILE A 91 20.39 1.35 23.98
N ASP A 92 19.39 1.90 23.30
CA ASP A 92 18.08 2.20 23.84
C ASP A 92 17.00 1.67 22.90
N LYS A 93 15.80 1.41 23.42
CA LYS A 93 14.67 0.94 22.62
C LYS A 93 13.62 2.03 22.57
N ARG A 94 13.33 2.55 21.37
CA ARG A 94 12.32 3.59 21.15
C ARG A 94 11.23 3.10 20.23
N LYS A 95 9.98 3.39 20.58
CA LYS A 95 8.85 3.15 19.70
C LYS A 95 8.63 4.38 18.83
N LEU A 96 8.80 4.24 17.52
CA LEU A 96 8.56 5.28 16.52
C LEU A 96 7.54 4.73 15.51
N ASN A 97 6.46 5.45 15.27
CA ASN A 97 5.41 5.05 14.31
C ASN A 97 4.92 3.59 14.49
N ASN A 98 4.67 3.18 15.73
CA ASN A 98 4.27 1.82 16.12
C ASN A 98 5.28 0.69 15.85
N ALA A 99 6.46 0.99 15.31
CA ALA A 99 7.57 0.06 15.24
C ALA A 99 8.57 0.34 16.38
N ASP A 100 9.17 -0.72 16.90
CA ASP A 100 10.25 -0.61 17.85
C ASP A 100 11.56 -0.36 17.10
N TYR A 101 12.43 0.49 17.66
CA TYR A 101 13.74 0.82 17.13
C TYR A 101 14.79 0.68 18.22
N ILE A 102 15.95 0.15 17.86
CA ILE A 102 17.18 0.17 18.62
C ILE A 102 17.91 1.47 18.27
N VAL A 103 18.11 2.33 19.26
CA VAL A 103 18.83 3.59 19.13
C VAL A 103 20.20 3.43 19.75
N SER A 104 21.26 3.53 18.97
CA SER A 104 22.66 3.43 19.43
C SER A 104 23.29 4.82 19.46
N ARG A 105 23.81 5.23 20.62
CA ARG A 105 24.53 6.51 20.84
C ARG A 105 25.98 6.24 21.18
N LEU A 106 26.90 6.87 20.47
CA LEU A 106 28.32 6.86 20.81
C LEU A 106 28.63 8.05 21.71
N VAL A 107 29.11 7.80 22.93
CA VAL A 107 29.36 8.82 23.95
C VAL A 107 30.81 8.77 24.40
N SER A 108 31.49 9.92 24.42
CA SER A 108 32.83 10.04 25.00
C SER A 108 32.73 10.10 26.51
N VAL A 109 33.41 9.21 27.22
CA VAL A 109 33.29 9.08 28.69
C VAL A 109 33.87 10.29 29.43
N ASP A 110 35.00 10.80 28.94
CA ASP A 110 35.73 11.92 29.53
C ASP A 110 34.92 13.23 29.46
N SER A 111 34.44 13.56 28.26
CA SER A 111 33.72 14.81 27.99
C SER A 111 32.22 14.71 28.26
N GLY A 112 31.63 13.52 28.20
CA GLY A 112 30.18 13.30 28.33
C GLY A 112 29.38 13.76 27.11
N ILE A 113 30.03 13.91 25.95
CA ILE A 113 29.44 14.39 24.69
C ILE A 113 28.96 13.21 23.84
N ILE A 114 27.79 13.35 23.19
CA ILE A 114 27.35 12.42 22.14
C ILE A 114 28.13 12.76 20.87
N ILE A 115 28.91 11.79 20.38
CA ILE A 115 29.70 11.95 19.16
C ILE A 115 28.89 11.54 17.93
N ASP A 116 28.03 10.53 18.08
CA ASP A 116 27.29 9.93 16.96
C ASP A 116 26.01 9.24 17.48
N LEU A 117 24.97 9.14 16.64
CA LEU A 117 23.65 8.61 16.98
C LEU A 117 23.07 7.88 15.77
N ASN A 118 22.56 6.66 15.99
CA ASN A 118 21.89 5.88 14.95
C ASN A 118 20.61 5.22 15.45
N PHE A 119 19.73 4.94 14.51
CA PHE A 119 18.46 4.26 14.72
C PHE A 119 18.44 2.98 13.87
N TRP A 120 17.84 1.91 14.38
CA TRP A 120 17.74 0.61 13.71
C TRP A 120 16.38 0.00 14.03
N LYS A 121 15.61 -0.48 13.05
CA LYS A 121 14.31 -1.10 13.35
C LYS A 121 14.51 -2.42 14.12
N ALA A 122 13.87 -2.56 15.28
CA ALA A 122 13.90 -3.77 16.08
C ALA A 122 13.01 -4.86 15.45
N GLY A 123 13.47 -6.11 15.42
CA GLY A 123 12.65 -7.26 15.03
C GLY A 123 12.41 -7.47 13.54
N ALA A 124 13.16 -6.84 12.63
CA ALA A 124 13.14 -7.23 11.21
C ALA A 124 13.94 -8.54 11.03
N ASP A 125 13.22 -9.65 10.81
CA ASP A 125 13.79 -10.99 10.67
C ASP A 125 14.91 -11.06 9.60
N SER A 126 15.96 -11.82 9.91
CA SER A 126 17.20 -12.04 9.14
C SER A 126 18.21 -10.86 9.03
N GLU A 127 17.76 -9.61 9.13
CA GLU A 127 18.67 -8.44 9.12
C GLU A 127 19.23 -8.05 10.50
N THR A 128 18.68 -8.62 11.58
CA THR A 128 19.22 -8.44 12.94
C THR A 128 20.68 -8.87 13.11
N MET A 129 21.28 -9.61 12.17
CA MET A 129 22.73 -9.90 12.17
C MET A 129 23.59 -8.88 11.39
N LYS A 130 22.99 -7.97 10.62
CA LYS A 130 23.73 -6.94 9.88
C LYS A 130 23.86 -5.62 10.64
N TRP A 131 22.89 -5.27 11.49
CA TRP A 131 22.92 -4.01 12.22
C TRP A 131 24.18 -3.81 13.11
N PRO A 132 24.74 -4.82 13.81
CA PRO A 132 25.93 -4.60 14.63
C PRO A 132 27.15 -4.24 13.77
N LYS A 133 27.26 -4.86 12.58
CA LYS A 133 28.30 -4.56 11.60
C LYS A 133 28.16 -3.13 11.08
N ALA A 134 26.94 -2.69 10.83
CA ALA A 134 26.68 -1.34 10.37
C ALA A 134 26.98 -0.30 11.46
N VAL A 135 26.61 -0.56 12.72
CA VAL A 135 26.97 0.30 13.87
C VAL A 135 28.48 0.38 14.07
N LYS A 136 29.18 -0.76 14.04
CA LYS A 136 30.65 -0.79 14.12
C LYS A 136 31.27 0.00 12.97
N TRP A 137 30.84 -0.26 11.73
CA TRP A 137 31.36 0.43 10.55
C TRP A 137 31.18 1.94 10.67
N GLN A 138 30.00 2.36 11.13
CA GLN A 138 29.66 3.77 11.29
C GLN A 138 30.45 4.44 12.42
N PHE A 139 30.57 3.80 13.57
CA PHE A 139 31.26 4.36 14.72
C PHE A 139 32.78 4.23 14.66
N LYS A 140 33.34 3.41 13.77
CA LYS A 140 34.78 3.08 13.73
C LYS A 140 35.70 4.30 13.81
N GLU A 141 35.47 5.31 12.97
CA GLU A 141 36.32 6.50 12.93
C GLU A 141 36.09 7.43 14.14
N ASN A 142 34.87 7.46 14.68
CA ASN A 142 34.52 8.27 15.85
C ASN A 142 35.01 7.64 17.16
N ILE A 143 35.04 6.31 17.24
CA ILE A 143 35.62 5.55 18.34
C ILE A 143 37.10 5.90 18.50
N ARG A 144 37.88 5.93 17.42
CA ARG A 144 39.31 6.26 17.48
C ARG A 144 39.58 7.65 18.05
N LYS A 145 38.66 8.60 17.86
CA LYS A 145 38.76 9.96 18.44
C LYS A 145 38.59 9.95 19.95
N THR A 146 37.81 9.02 20.48
CA THR A 146 37.54 8.94 21.93
C THR A 146 38.73 8.44 22.74
N GLY A 147 39.65 7.67 22.14
CA GLY A 147 40.90 7.27 22.80
C GLY A 147 41.93 8.39 22.97
N ILE A 148 41.71 9.56 22.38
CA ILE A 148 42.61 10.72 22.54
C ILE A 148 42.37 11.35 23.92
N HIS A 149 43.44 11.62 24.65
CA HIS A 149 43.35 12.23 25.98
C HIS A 149 42.62 13.59 25.96
N ASP A 150 41.72 13.81 26.93
CA ASP A 150 40.78 14.94 27.01
C ASP A 150 41.47 16.33 26.92
N SER A 151 42.70 16.44 27.40
CA SER A 151 43.52 17.66 27.30
C SER A 151 43.82 18.08 25.86
N LYS A 152 43.73 17.17 24.89
CA LYS A 152 43.96 17.42 23.46
C LYS A 152 42.66 17.53 22.66
N LYS A 153 41.53 17.07 23.21
CA LYS A 153 40.22 17.18 22.58
C LYS A 153 39.66 18.58 22.78
N ILE A 154 39.02 19.09 21.75
CA ILE A 154 38.39 20.40 21.78
C ILE A 154 36.90 20.24 21.45
N PRO A 155 36.02 20.40 22.46
CA PRO A 155 34.60 20.44 22.21
C PRO A 155 34.24 21.76 21.53
N VAL A 156 33.66 21.66 20.34
CA VAL A 156 33.25 22.78 19.49
C VAL A 156 31.75 22.74 19.34
N SER A 157 31.09 23.80 19.79
CA SER A 157 29.66 23.97 19.63
C SER A 157 29.38 24.76 18.36
N PHE A 158 28.80 24.12 17.35
CA PHE A 158 28.39 24.78 16.13
C PHE A 158 26.90 25.09 16.18
N LEU A 159 26.53 26.37 16.04
CA LEU A 159 25.13 26.81 16.03
C LEU A 159 24.54 26.75 14.63
N ARG A 160 25.10 27.55 13.71
CA ARG A 160 24.84 27.59 12.25
C ARG A 160 25.39 28.90 11.67
N PHE A 161 25.60 28.90 10.37
CA PHE A 161 25.62 30.09 9.53
C PHE A 161 24.19 30.45 9.13
N ARG A 162 23.81 31.72 9.28
CA ARG A 162 22.46 32.22 8.93
C ARG A 162 22.49 33.08 7.68
N LEU A 163 21.56 32.88 6.77
CA LEU A 163 21.24 33.83 5.71
C LEU A 163 20.25 34.89 6.25
N PRO A 164 20.43 36.17 5.88
CA PRO A 164 19.48 37.22 6.24
C PRO A 164 18.16 37.13 5.48
N SER A 165 18.09 36.31 4.41
CA SER A 165 16.90 36.13 3.58
C SER A 165 16.45 34.67 3.61
N ALA A 166 15.14 34.47 3.72
CA ALA A 166 14.49 33.17 3.83
C ALA A 166 13.93 32.67 2.48
N SER A 167 14.60 32.93 1.35
CA SER A 167 14.17 32.33 0.09
C SER A 167 14.44 30.81 0.12
N PRO A 168 13.60 29.97 -0.52
CA PRO A 168 13.80 28.52 -0.53
C PRO A 168 15.19 28.10 -1.03
N GLU A 169 15.70 28.76 -2.08
CA GLU A 169 17.04 28.51 -2.64
C GLU A 169 18.15 28.83 -1.62
N LEU A 170 17.96 29.91 -0.87
CA LEU A 170 18.90 30.34 0.15
C LEU A 170 18.84 29.41 1.37
N ILE A 171 17.67 29.00 1.81
CA ILE A 171 17.52 28.01 2.90
C ILE A 171 18.18 26.69 2.53
N GLU A 172 17.99 26.23 1.29
CA GLU A 172 18.68 25.04 0.76
C GLU A 172 20.21 25.24 0.86
N LEU A 173 20.74 26.35 0.36
CA LEU A 173 22.17 26.66 0.43
C LEU A 173 22.70 26.78 1.88
N GLU A 174 21.94 27.39 2.78
CA GLU A 174 22.25 27.47 4.21
C GLU A 174 22.40 26.07 4.81
N ASN A 175 21.42 25.20 4.57
CA ASN A 175 21.43 23.83 5.06
C ASN A 175 22.62 23.04 4.49
N GLN A 176 22.89 23.19 3.19
CA GLN A 176 24.01 22.51 2.53
C GLN A 176 25.36 22.93 3.13
N LEU A 177 25.61 24.23 3.29
CA LEU A 177 26.85 24.73 3.87
C LEU A 177 27.01 24.32 5.34
N ASN A 178 25.95 24.43 6.14
CA ASN A 178 25.99 24.05 7.56
C ASN A 178 26.29 22.57 7.74
N ALA A 179 25.64 21.70 6.95
CA ALA A 179 25.92 20.26 6.97
C ALA A 179 27.38 19.97 6.58
N LEU A 180 27.84 20.50 5.43
CA LEU A 180 29.22 20.30 4.95
C LEU A 180 30.27 20.77 5.96
N PHE A 181 30.08 21.96 6.54
CA PHE A 181 31.03 22.51 7.49
C PHE A 181 31.07 21.70 8.79
N LYS A 182 29.91 21.29 9.30
CA LYS A 182 29.78 20.42 10.47
C LYS A 182 30.53 19.09 10.25
N TYR A 183 30.33 18.44 9.11
CA TYR A 183 31.02 17.19 8.78
C TYR A 183 32.52 17.39 8.62
N ARG A 184 32.93 18.46 7.93
CA ARG A 184 34.34 18.77 7.80
C ARG A 184 35.02 18.95 9.16
N LEU A 185 34.37 19.63 10.11
CA LEU A 185 34.85 19.73 11.49
C LEU A 185 34.88 18.37 12.19
N MET A 186 33.86 17.53 12.00
CA MET A 186 33.81 16.18 12.59
C MET A 186 34.98 15.32 12.11
N VAL A 187 35.50 15.49 10.90
CA VAL A 187 36.64 14.72 10.39
C VAL A 187 37.95 15.00 11.16
N GLU A 188 38.07 16.16 11.81
CA GLU A 188 39.28 16.52 12.56
C GLU A 188 39.44 15.66 13.82
N LYS A 189 40.61 15.02 13.96
CA LYS A 189 40.87 14.03 15.02
C LYS A 189 40.66 14.59 16.43
N ASN A 190 40.99 15.86 16.63
CA ASN A 190 40.98 16.50 17.95
C ASN A 190 39.72 17.34 18.20
N ILE A 191 38.78 17.41 17.25
CA ILE A 191 37.56 18.19 17.39
C ILE A 191 36.40 17.25 17.75
N LEU A 192 35.63 17.65 18.77
CA LEU A 192 34.35 17.03 19.10
C LEU A 192 33.25 18.05 18.81
N VAL A 193 32.50 17.84 17.73
CA VAL A 193 31.40 18.75 17.36
C VAL A 193 30.19 18.41 18.21
N THR A 194 29.71 19.35 19.01
CA THR A 194 28.48 19.22 19.82
C THR A 194 27.31 19.83 19.07
N GLU A 195 26.20 19.11 18.94
CA GLU A 195 25.00 19.58 18.26
C GLU A 195 24.10 20.38 19.21
N ARG A 196 24.27 21.71 19.21
CA ARG A 196 23.49 22.61 20.07
C ARG A 196 22.11 22.99 19.52
N GLU A 197 21.88 22.73 18.24
CA GLU A 197 20.61 22.99 17.59
C GLU A 197 19.49 22.09 18.13
N ASP A 198 19.83 20.90 18.61
CA ASP A 198 18.89 19.97 19.21
C ASP A 198 18.90 20.12 20.74
N ILE A 199 17.98 20.94 21.25
CA ILE A 199 17.79 21.16 22.69
C ILE A 199 17.60 19.82 23.43
N SER A 200 17.00 18.81 22.80
CA SER A 200 16.81 17.50 23.43
C SER A 200 18.15 16.76 23.62
N LYS A 201 19.08 16.87 22.67
CA LYS A 201 20.46 16.37 22.81
C LYS A 201 21.21 17.15 23.89
N LEU A 202 21.08 18.47 23.93
CA LEU A 202 21.68 19.31 24.97
C LEU A 202 21.19 18.99 26.38
N VAL A 203 19.87 18.81 26.55
CA VAL A 203 19.27 18.42 27.84
C VAL A 203 19.82 17.05 28.27
N PHE A 204 19.95 16.11 27.33
CA PHE A 204 20.55 14.81 27.62
C PHE A 204 22.05 14.90 27.92
N GLU A 205 22.85 15.69 27.20
CA GLU A 205 24.26 15.92 27.50
C GLU A 205 24.48 16.56 28.87
N ASN A 206 23.62 17.51 29.24
CA ASN A 206 23.64 18.11 30.56
C ASN A 206 23.31 17.07 31.64
N TYR A 207 22.32 16.22 31.35
CA TYR A 207 21.95 15.10 32.18
C TYR A 207 23.08 14.06 32.35
N LEU A 208 23.87 13.77 31.31
CA LEU A 208 25.02 12.86 31.37
C LEU A 208 26.15 13.35 32.30
N ASN A 209 26.24 14.66 32.56
CA ASN A 209 27.35 15.29 33.26
C ASN A 209 27.05 15.62 34.74
N ASN A 210 25.80 15.52 35.20
CA ASN A 210 25.40 15.60 36.61
C ASN A 210 25.94 16.86 37.34
N GLN A 211 25.91 18.02 36.69
CA GLN A 211 26.28 19.30 37.30
C GLN A 211 25.15 20.33 37.14
N ASP A 212 24.80 21.00 38.25
CA ASP A 212 24.07 22.29 38.26
C ASP A 212 24.92 23.45 37.69
N ALA A 213 26.17 23.18 37.34
CA ALA A 213 26.99 24.08 36.53
C ALA A 213 26.44 24.01 35.10
N GLY A 214 25.76 25.07 34.65
CA GLY A 214 25.06 25.13 33.36
C GLY A 214 25.84 24.56 32.18
N PHE A 215 25.13 24.17 31.10
CA PHE A 215 25.65 23.46 29.92
C PHE A 215 27.14 23.68 29.74
N LYS A 216 27.97 22.60 29.82
CA LYS A 216 29.40 22.68 29.47
C LYS A 216 29.50 23.48 28.19
N THR A 217 29.89 24.75 28.32
CA THR A 217 30.08 25.61 27.17
C THR A 217 31.16 24.91 26.39
N GLY A 218 30.86 24.42 25.18
CA GLY A 218 31.91 23.98 24.28
C GLY A 218 33.01 25.04 24.38
N ARG A 219 34.26 24.62 24.54
CA ARG A 219 35.35 25.58 24.74
C ARG A 219 35.30 26.64 23.64
N TYR A 220 34.80 26.28 22.47
CA TYR A 220 34.58 27.19 21.37
C TYR A 220 33.11 27.12 20.91
N LEU A 221 32.48 28.29 20.77
CA LEU A 221 31.18 28.44 20.13
C LEU A 221 31.38 29.05 18.74
N LEU A 222 30.95 28.32 17.72
CA LEU A 222 30.96 28.72 16.32
C LEU A 222 29.56 29.12 15.89
N GLU A 223 29.43 30.35 15.40
CA GLU A 223 28.23 30.85 14.77
C GLU A 223 28.60 31.76 13.61
N GLY A 224 27.63 32.18 12.81
CA GLY A 224 27.94 33.17 11.80
C GLY A 224 26.77 33.58 10.93
N SER A 225 27.11 34.41 9.97
CA SER A 225 26.21 34.83 8.91
C SER A 225 26.85 34.51 7.57
N MET A 226 26.02 34.17 6.59
CA MET A 226 26.46 34.07 5.20
C MET A 226 25.63 35.00 4.33
N GLN A 227 26.17 35.37 3.18
CA GLN A 227 25.52 36.21 2.18
C GLN A 227 25.86 35.67 0.80
N VAL A 228 24.90 35.65 -0.10
CA VAL A 228 25.15 35.37 -1.51
C VAL A 228 25.32 36.70 -2.23
N THR A 229 26.45 36.88 -2.90
CA THR A 229 26.74 38.07 -3.71
C THR A 229 26.10 37.98 -5.09
N ASP A 230 26.00 39.11 -5.77
CA ASP A 230 25.42 39.20 -7.12
C ASP A 230 26.19 38.33 -8.15
N ASP A 231 27.46 38.02 -7.90
CA ASP A 231 28.29 37.12 -8.73
C ASP A 231 28.15 35.63 -8.35
N GLY A 232 27.18 35.28 -7.50
CA GLY A 232 26.89 33.90 -7.10
C GLY A 232 27.91 33.28 -6.14
N LYS A 233 28.74 34.10 -5.49
CA LYS A 233 29.63 33.64 -4.42
C LYS A 233 28.91 33.65 -3.08
N VAL A 234 29.32 32.72 -2.22
CA VAL A 234 28.87 32.58 -0.85
C VAL A 234 29.94 33.18 0.05
N ASN A 235 29.65 34.34 0.63
CA ASN A 235 30.48 34.99 1.64
C ASN A 235 30.07 34.49 3.01
N VAL A 236 30.99 33.91 3.76
CA VAL A 236 30.74 33.40 5.11
C VAL A 236 31.54 34.22 6.10
N LYS A 237 30.84 34.78 7.10
CA LYS A 237 31.42 35.42 8.27
C LYS A 237 31.17 34.53 9.47
N MET A 238 32.20 33.82 9.90
CA MET A 238 32.19 32.95 11.07
C MET A 238 32.73 33.70 12.29
N LEU A 239 31.94 33.70 13.35
CA LEU A 239 32.25 34.20 14.68
C LEU A 239 32.68 33.02 15.57
N ILE A 240 33.82 33.16 16.24
CA ILE A 240 34.38 32.17 17.16
C ILE A 240 34.43 32.80 18.54
N ASN A 241 33.63 32.30 19.48
CA ASN A 241 33.71 32.71 20.89
C ASN A 241 34.55 31.71 21.67
N LEU A 242 35.57 32.20 22.38
CA LEU A 242 36.53 31.42 23.16
C LEU A 242 36.07 31.26 24.62
N PRO A 243 36.67 30.33 25.39
CA PRO A 243 36.30 30.14 26.79
C PRO A 243 36.62 31.36 27.66
N ASP A 244 37.59 32.18 27.25
CA ASP A 244 38.00 33.40 27.95
C ASP A 244 37.12 34.62 27.61
N GLY A 245 36.06 34.43 26.82
CA GLY A 245 35.15 35.48 26.38
C GLY A 245 35.66 36.30 25.20
N LYS A 246 36.85 36.01 24.66
CA LYS A 246 37.32 36.65 23.43
C LYS A 246 36.55 36.13 22.22
N THR A 247 36.41 37.00 21.22
CA THR A 247 35.73 36.68 19.98
C THR A 247 36.61 36.99 18.78
N PHE A 248 36.69 36.05 17.82
CA PHE A 248 37.35 36.27 16.54
C PHE A 248 36.36 36.14 15.38
N ASN A 249 36.67 36.83 14.28
CA ASN A 249 35.96 36.69 13.03
C ASN A 249 36.87 36.03 11.98
N ILE A 250 36.30 35.08 11.25
CA ILE A 250 36.87 34.52 10.02
C ILE A 250 35.91 34.89 8.88
N ILE A 251 36.46 35.47 7.81
CA ILE A 251 35.70 35.82 6.62
C ILE A 251 36.34 35.09 5.45
N ASP A 252 35.56 34.28 4.74
CA ASP A 252 35.97 33.60 3.52
C ASP A 252 34.82 33.64 2.50
N SER A 253 35.14 33.46 1.23
CA SER A 253 34.18 33.46 0.12
C SER A 253 34.48 32.32 -0.85
N GLY A 254 33.45 31.66 -1.35
CA GLY A 254 33.58 30.57 -2.32
C GLY A 254 32.46 30.57 -3.34
N LYS A 255 32.62 29.85 -4.45
CA LYS A 255 31.52 29.63 -5.39
C LYS A 255 30.51 28.63 -4.80
N GLN A 256 29.24 28.76 -5.16
CA GLN A 256 28.17 27.86 -4.72
C GLN A 256 28.38 26.40 -5.18
N ASP A 257 29.07 26.17 -6.30
CA ASP A 257 29.42 24.82 -6.79
C ASP A 257 30.68 24.23 -6.12
N ALA A 258 31.32 24.99 -5.21
CA ALA A 258 32.59 24.65 -4.59
C ALA A 258 32.54 24.77 -3.05
N LEU A 259 31.38 24.53 -2.44
CA LEU A 259 31.19 24.61 -0.98
C LEU A 259 32.15 23.71 -0.17
N PRO A 260 32.50 22.48 -0.59
CA PRO A 260 33.46 21.66 0.17
C PRO A 260 34.81 22.36 0.35
N LYS A 261 35.34 22.98 -0.73
CA LYS A 261 36.60 23.75 -0.67
C LYS A 261 36.50 24.98 0.22
N LEU A 262 35.31 25.60 0.32
CA LEU A 262 35.07 26.70 1.25
C LEU A 262 35.07 26.18 2.70
N CYS A 263 34.46 25.03 2.97
CA CYS A 263 34.45 24.39 4.29
C CYS A 263 35.86 23.97 4.75
N ASP A 264 36.69 23.47 3.83
CA ASP A 264 38.11 23.16 4.10
C ASP A 264 38.85 24.40 4.59
N ARG A 265 38.78 25.51 3.85
CA ARG A 265 39.48 26.75 4.22
C ARG A 265 38.93 27.37 5.50
N LEU A 266 37.62 27.34 5.71
CA LEU A 266 37.01 27.79 6.97
C LEU A 266 37.51 26.94 8.16
N THR A 267 37.63 25.62 7.97
CA THR A 267 38.15 24.71 8.99
C THR A 267 39.62 24.95 9.26
N GLU A 268 40.46 25.07 8.23
CA GLU A 268 41.88 25.40 8.37
C GLU A 268 42.08 26.75 9.09
N ALA A 269 41.29 27.75 8.72
CA ALA A 269 41.35 29.07 9.35
C ALA A 269 40.92 28.99 10.82
N PHE A 270 39.88 28.21 11.13
CA PHE A 270 39.45 27.94 12.51
C PHE A 270 40.55 27.26 13.32
N LEU A 271 41.10 26.14 12.83
CA LEU A 271 42.16 25.38 13.49
C LEU A 271 43.41 26.24 13.74
N LYS A 272 43.81 27.05 12.75
CA LYS A 272 44.91 28.00 12.89
C LYS A 272 44.64 29.03 13.99
N LYS A 273 43.40 29.50 14.14
CA LYS A 273 43.03 30.47 15.19
C LYS A 273 43.05 29.88 16.59
N ILE A 274 42.81 28.59 16.73
CA ILE A 274 42.90 27.87 18.01
C ILE A 274 44.24 27.16 18.21
N GLU A 275 45.26 27.52 17.41
CA GLU A 275 46.63 26.99 17.47
C GLU A 275 46.74 25.47 17.30
N MET A 276 45.85 24.89 16.49
CA MET A 276 45.86 23.48 16.13
C MET A 276 46.37 23.25 14.70
N THR A 277 47.15 22.18 14.52
CA THR A 277 47.49 21.69 13.19
C THR A 277 46.32 20.87 12.63
N SER A 278 45.84 21.27 11.45
CA SER A 278 44.93 20.44 10.66
C SER A 278 45.55 19.07 10.44
N SER A 279 44.78 18.02 10.68
CA SER A 279 45.15 16.69 10.19
C SER A 279 44.67 16.66 8.74
N PRO A 280 45.55 16.50 7.73
CA PRO A 280 45.13 16.25 6.36
C PRO A 280 44.50 14.86 6.32
N ALA A 281 43.25 14.75 6.76
CA ALA A 281 42.44 13.58 6.55
C ALA A 281 42.05 13.56 5.07
N ASP A 282 42.07 12.37 4.47
CA ASP A 282 41.60 12.12 3.11
C ASP A 282 40.06 12.20 3.12
N TRP A 283 39.52 13.42 3.25
CA TRP A 283 38.09 13.69 3.26
C TRP A 283 37.52 13.46 1.86
N LYS A 284 36.99 12.25 1.64
CA LYS A 284 36.33 11.85 0.39
C LYS A 284 34.84 12.16 0.48
N THR A 285 34.46 13.34 0.02
CA THR A 285 33.06 13.80 0.04
C THR A 285 32.12 12.82 -0.67
N GLU A 286 32.58 12.14 -1.72
CA GLU A 286 31.78 11.15 -2.47
C GLU A 286 31.40 9.91 -1.63
N ASP A 287 32.34 9.39 -0.82
CA ASP A 287 32.08 8.23 0.04
C ASP A 287 31.08 8.59 1.15
N GLU A 288 31.21 9.81 1.69
CA GLU A 288 30.30 10.34 2.70
C GLU A 288 28.91 10.65 2.11
N ALA A 289 28.87 11.21 0.90
CA ALA A 289 27.64 11.45 0.15
C ALA A 289 26.83 10.15 -0.03
N ARG A 290 27.51 9.06 -0.42
CA ARG A 290 26.88 7.74 -0.57
C ARG A 290 26.37 7.20 0.76
N LYS A 291 27.13 7.37 1.85
CA LYS A 291 26.68 6.96 3.19
C LYS A 291 25.38 7.66 3.59
N TYR A 292 25.29 8.97 3.41
CA TYR A 292 24.06 9.73 3.69
C TYR A 292 22.90 9.36 2.80
N PHE A 293 23.17 9.00 1.55
CA PHE A 293 22.11 8.53 0.66
C PHE A 293 21.52 7.20 1.12
N GLU A 294 22.35 6.25 1.56
CA GLU A 294 21.89 5.00 2.14
C GLU A 294 21.16 5.22 3.48
N GLU A 295 21.64 6.15 4.32
CA GLU A 295 20.95 6.57 5.53
C GLU A 295 19.57 7.18 5.22
N ALA A 296 19.47 8.01 4.18
CA ALA A 296 18.20 8.60 3.76
C ALA A 296 17.20 7.53 3.28
N LYS A 297 17.66 6.55 2.49
CA LYS A 297 16.81 5.42 2.06
C LYS A 297 16.30 4.65 3.26
N TRP A 298 17.21 4.32 4.18
CA TRP A 298 16.88 3.61 5.41
C TRP A 298 15.88 4.39 6.27
N ALA A 299 16.12 5.68 6.50
CA ALA A 299 15.26 6.55 7.30
C ALA A 299 13.87 6.67 6.67
N PHE A 300 13.79 6.79 5.34
CA PHE A 300 12.53 6.86 4.61
C PHE A 300 11.72 5.56 4.77
N GLN A 301 12.35 4.40 4.58
CA GLN A 301 11.73 3.08 4.80
C GLN A 301 11.28 2.85 6.24
N CYS A 302 11.90 3.56 7.18
CA CYS A 302 11.54 3.55 8.59
C CYS A 302 10.44 4.56 8.95
N GLY A 303 9.93 5.34 7.99
CA GLY A 303 8.95 6.40 8.26
C GLY A 303 9.52 7.60 9.02
N LEU A 304 10.85 7.75 9.07
CA LEU A 304 11.56 8.87 9.68
C LEU A 304 11.80 9.96 8.62
N TYR A 305 10.71 10.56 8.14
CA TYR A 305 10.75 11.36 6.92
C TYR A 305 11.52 12.67 7.05
N LYS A 306 11.53 13.29 8.23
CA LYS A 306 12.32 14.52 8.49
C LYS A 306 13.81 14.21 8.48
N GLU A 307 14.20 13.12 9.13
CA GLU A 307 15.57 12.60 9.16
C GLU A 307 16.02 12.17 7.76
N ALA A 308 15.15 11.48 7.02
CA ALA A 308 15.39 11.10 5.63
C ALA A 308 15.65 12.34 4.76
N ALA A 309 14.84 13.39 4.91
CA ALA A 309 15.04 14.66 4.20
C ALA A 309 16.38 15.31 4.55
N GLY A 310 16.75 15.36 5.84
CA GLY A 310 18.04 15.89 6.29
C GLY A 310 19.25 15.10 5.79
N ALA A 311 19.18 13.77 5.80
CA ALA A 311 20.22 12.89 5.23
C ALA A 311 20.31 13.07 3.71
N CYS A 312 19.18 13.20 3.03
CA CYS A 312 19.11 13.50 1.61
C CYS A 312 19.76 14.85 1.26
N GLU A 313 19.52 15.89 2.05
CA GLU A 313 20.20 17.18 1.88
C GLU A 313 21.71 17.05 2.10
N SER A 314 22.14 16.33 3.14
CA SER A 314 23.55 16.07 3.40
C SER A 314 24.22 15.36 2.22
N ALA A 315 23.60 14.29 1.71
CA ALA A 315 24.09 13.55 0.55
C ALA A 315 24.21 14.45 -0.69
N TRP A 316 23.16 15.21 -0.99
CA TRP A 316 23.14 16.13 -2.13
C TRP A 316 24.23 17.21 -2.02
N SER A 317 24.39 17.80 -0.83
CA SER A 317 25.42 18.82 -0.54
C SER A 317 26.83 18.31 -0.77
N LEU A 318 27.07 17.05 -0.40
CA LEU A 318 28.35 16.37 -0.56
C LEU A 318 28.62 15.94 -2.01
N GLY A 319 27.70 16.22 -2.94
CA GLY A 319 27.85 15.92 -4.35
C GLY A 319 27.36 14.54 -4.76
N CYS A 320 26.41 13.94 -4.02
CA CYS A 320 25.82 12.65 -4.41
C CYS A 320 25.19 12.76 -5.81
N ALA A 321 25.78 12.04 -6.77
CA ALA A 321 25.29 11.94 -8.14
C ALA A 321 24.52 10.63 -8.41
N GLU A 322 24.21 9.86 -7.36
CA GLU A 322 23.51 8.58 -7.50
C GLU A 322 22.09 8.80 -8.08
N PRO A 323 21.65 7.94 -9.02
CA PRO A 323 20.29 8.02 -9.55
C PRO A 323 19.25 8.02 -8.44
N GLY A 324 18.29 8.93 -8.56
CA GLY A 324 17.13 8.98 -7.69
C GLY A 324 17.27 9.72 -6.35
N ILE A 325 18.45 10.24 -5.98
CA ILE A 325 18.59 11.14 -4.81
C ILE A 325 17.58 12.29 -4.84
N GLN A 326 17.31 12.86 -6.02
CA GLN A 326 16.32 13.93 -6.23
C GLN A 326 14.90 13.46 -5.92
N SER A 327 14.54 12.25 -6.37
CA SER A 327 13.22 11.68 -6.09
C SER A 327 13.03 11.35 -4.61
N LEU A 328 14.06 10.84 -3.94
CA LEU A 328 14.02 10.54 -2.51
C LEU A 328 13.96 11.81 -1.67
N ARG A 329 14.66 12.88 -2.08
CA ARG A 329 14.55 14.22 -1.48
C ARG A 329 13.10 14.70 -1.48
N ILE A 330 12.46 14.71 -2.67
CA ILE A 330 11.07 15.14 -2.83
C ILE A 330 10.13 14.25 -2.00
N ALA A 331 10.29 12.93 -2.08
CA ALA A 331 9.47 11.99 -1.33
C ALA A 331 9.61 12.23 0.19
N SER A 332 10.84 12.39 0.69
CA SER A 332 11.09 12.61 2.11
C SER A 332 10.43 13.89 2.61
N TYR A 333 10.57 15.02 1.91
CA TYR A 333 9.89 16.25 2.28
C TYR A 333 8.37 16.15 2.13
N SER A 334 7.87 15.49 1.10
CA SER A 334 6.44 15.26 0.90
C SER A 334 5.84 14.49 2.09
N TYR A 335 6.46 13.39 2.50
CA TYR A 335 5.97 12.57 3.62
C TYR A 335 6.23 13.22 4.99
N ALA A 336 7.27 14.06 5.12
CA ALA A 336 7.48 14.90 6.29
C ALA A 336 6.39 15.98 6.43
N SER A 337 5.86 16.48 5.31
CA SER A 337 4.75 17.44 5.33
C SER A 337 3.44 16.82 5.81
N TYR A 338 3.12 15.63 5.30
CA TYR A 338 1.96 14.83 5.71
C TYR A 338 2.25 13.36 5.42
N PRO A 339 2.40 12.49 6.43
CA PRO A 339 2.67 11.07 6.20
C PRO A 339 1.53 10.40 5.42
N ILE A 340 1.86 9.70 4.34
CA ILE A 340 0.91 8.90 3.56
C ILE A 340 1.18 7.42 3.87
N PRO A 341 0.30 6.73 4.63
CA PRO A 341 0.54 5.33 4.96
C PRO A 341 0.60 4.44 3.72
N GLU A 342 1.48 3.44 3.77
CA GLU A 342 1.65 2.44 2.71
C GLU A 342 0.36 1.65 2.44
N GLY A 343 0.13 1.29 1.17
CA GLY A 343 -1.00 0.47 0.74
C GLY A 343 -2.38 1.16 0.81
N ILE A 344 -2.44 2.45 1.10
CA ILE A 344 -3.69 3.21 1.07
C ILE A 344 -4.05 3.57 -0.37
N ASP A 345 -5.27 3.21 -0.76
CA ASP A 345 -5.89 3.71 -1.98
C ASP A 345 -5.83 5.26 -1.96
N LEU A 346 -5.35 5.85 -3.07
CA LEU A 346 -5.32 7.30 -3.25
C LEU A 346 -6.71 7.93 -3.04
N SER A 347 -7.77 7.12 -3.08
CA SER A 347 -9.10 7.48 -2.60
C SER A 347 -9.16 7.59 -1.05
N LEU A 348 -9.15 8.83 -0.57
CA LEU A 348 -9.97 9.33 0.56
C LEU A 348 -9.50 9.18 2.01
N HIS A 349 -8.50 8.35 2.36
CA HIS A 349 -8.10 8.24 3.77
C HIS A 349 -7.28 9.46 4.24
N TYR A 350 -8.00 10.51 4.66
CA TYR A 350 -7.48 11.66 5.39
C TYR A 350 -7.68 11.43 6.89
N THR A 351 -6.63 11.71 7.69
CA THR A 351 -6.69 11.61 9.15
C THR A 351 -6.51 13.00 9.77
N PRO A 352 -7.57 13.61 10.35
CA PRO A 352 -7.58 15.03 10.75
C PRO A 352 -6.59 15.45 11.84
N ASN A 353 -5.99 14.50 12.56
CA ASN A 353 -5.07 14.76 13.66
C ASN A 353 -3.74 14.00 13.53
N LEU A 354 -3.38 13.60 12.31
CA LEU A 354 -2.11 12.92 12.07
C LEU A 354 -0.91 13.85 12.36
N ILE A 355 -1.09 15.14 12.09
CA ILE A 355 -0.14 16.22 12.37
C ILE A 355 -0.85 17.36 13.08
N ASP A 356 -0.11 18.17 13.84
CA ASP A 356 -0.63 19.33 14.57
C ASP A 356 0.03 20.60 14.06
N VAL A 357 -0.58 21.22 13.04
CA VAL A 357 -0.06 22.43 12.41
C VAL A 357 -0.25 23.66 13.30
N SER A 358 -1.02 23.55 14.38
CA SER A 358 -1.07 24.60 15.41
C SER A 358 0.23 24.68 16.21
N LYS A 359 1.00 23.59 16.28
CA LYS A 359 2.24 23.49 17.06
C LYS A 359 3.53 23.47 16.24
N ASP A 360 3.50 22.92 15.03
CA ASP A 360 4.71 22.70 14.24
C ASP A 360 4.60 23.24 12.80
N ASP A 361 5.29 24.35 12.53
CA ASP A 361 5.29 25.03 11.23
C ASP A 361 6.22 24.33 10.21
N SER A 362 7.05 23.38 10.67
CA SER A 362 7.99 22.69 9.76
C SER A 362 7.29 21.82 8.72
N HIS A 363 6.02 21.46 8.95
CA HIS A 363 5.21 20.73 7.98
C HIS A 363 4.97 21.55 6.71
N ILE A 364 4.67 22.86 6.82
CA ILE A 364 4.45 23.71 5.64
C ILE A 364 5.73 24.04 4.90
N ASP A 365 6.83 24.19 5.62
CA ASP A 365 8.14 24.35 5.00
C ASP A 365 8.51 23.09 4.21
N SER A 366 8.27 21.90 4.77
CA SER A 366 8.48 20.63 4.07
C SER A 366 7.61 20.50 2.80
N ALA A 367 6.34 20.88 2.86
CA ALA A 367 5.46 20.84 1.66
C ALA A 367 5.95 21.78 0.57
N ILE A 368 6.33 23.01 0.93
CA ILE A 368 6.87 23.99 -0.02
C ILE A 368 8.15 23.46 -0.66
N THR A 369 9.10 22.99 0.15
CA THR A 369 10.35 22.41 -0.35
C THR A 369 10.09 21.22 -1.28
N ALA A 370 9.19 20.30 -0.92
CA ALA A 370 8.85 19.17 -1.78
C ALA A 370 8.30 19.62 -3.14
N MET A 371 7.37 20.57 -3.14
CA MET A 371 6.75 21.09 -4.36
C MET A 371 7.71 21.89 -5.24
N ASP A 372 8.57 22.72 -4.65
CA ASP A 372 9.61 23.47 -5.38
C ASP A 372 10.65 22.54 -6.00
N LEU A 373 11.14 21.55 -5.25
CA LEU A 373 12.07 20.54 -5.78
C LEU A 373 11.43 19.73 -6.90
N TYR A 374 10.17 19.31 -6.75
CA TYR A 374 9.44 18.60 -7.80
C TYR A 374 9.28 19.46 -9.06
N LYS A 375 8.91 20.72 -8.89
CA LYS A 375 8.77 21.67 -10.00
C LYS A 375 10.09 21.80 -10.77
N ARG A 376 11.19 22.05 -10.04
CA ARG A 376 12.53 22.26 -10.59
C ARG A 376 13.08 21.05 -11.33
N TYR A 377 13.01 19.86 -10.74
CA TYR A 377 13.67 18.67 -11.29
C TYR A 377 12.82 17.89 -12.29
N PHE A 378 11.49 17.93 -12.15
CA PHE A 378 10.59 17.09 -12.92
C PHE A 378 9.62 17.91 -13.76
N SER A 379 8.89 18.84 -13.16
CA SER A 379 7.80 19.56 -13.84
C SER A 379 8.28 20.44 -15.01
N ASP A 380 9.35 21.21 -14.80
CA ASP A 380 9.92 22.07 -15.86
C ASP A 380 10.51 21.24 -17.01
N LYS A 381 11.10 20.08 -16.69
CA LYS A 381 11.60 19.13 -17.69
C LYS A 381 10.46 18.46 -18.47
N MET A 382 9.40 18.02 -17.77
CA MET A 382 8.19 17.47 -18.38
C MET A 382 7.55 18.47 -19.35
N LYS A 383 7.47 19.74 -18.97
CA LYS A 383 6.93 20.82 -19.82
C LYS A 383 7.75 21.02 -21.09
N LYS A 384 9.07 20.82 -21.03
CA LYS A 384 9.99 20.92 -22.16
C LYS A 384 10.16 19.60 -22.94
N ASN A 385 9.51 18.52 -22.51
CA ASN A 385 9.73 17.15 -23.01
C ASN A 385 11.21 16.70 -22.94
N GLU A 386 11.93 17.13 -21.89
CA GLU A 386 13.30 16.70 -21.62
C GLU A 386 13.33 15.32 -20.92
N GLU A 387 14.51 14.68 -20.91
CA GLU A 387 14.72 13.43 -20.19
C GLU A 387 14.47 13.59 -18.69
N ILE A 388 13.59 12.74 -18.17
CA ILE A 388 13.18 12.76 -16.77
C ILE A 388 14.15 11.89 -15.96
N PRO A 389 14.73 12.42 -14.85
CA PRO A 389 15.58 11.63 -13.98
C PRO A 389 14.90 10.35 -13.49
N GLU A 390 15.69 9.30 -13.30
CA GLU A 390 15.21 8.05 -12.70
C GLU A 390 14.65 8.31 -11.30
N VAL A 391 13.51 7.68 -10.99
CA VAL A 391 12.87 7.72 -9.67
C VAL A 391 13.23 6.46 -8.92
N ILE A 392 13.69 6.59 -7.68
CA ILE A 392 13.92 5.42 -6.82
C ILE A 392 12.58 4.74 -6.62
N ASN A 393 12.55 3.43 -6.89
CA ASN A 393 11.48 2.56 -6.45
C ASN A 393 11.45 2.54 -4.91
N THR A 394 10.75 3.52 -4.34
CA THR A 394 10.13 3.36 -3.04
C THR A 394 8.88 2.53 -3.27
N ALA A 395 8.46 1.69 -2.32
CA ALA A 395 7.50 0.59 -2.53
C ALA A 395 6.20 0.90 -3.32
N HIS A 396 5.86 2.19 -3.53
CA HIS A 396 4.67 2.68 -4.23
C HIS A 396 4.90 3.83 -5.21
N ILE A 397 6.14 4.24 -5.49
CA ILE A 397 6.47 5.34 -6.40
C ILE A 397 7.48 4.86 -7.43
N ASP A 398 6.99 4.53 -8.63
CA ASP A 398 7.81 4.00 -9.71
C ASP A 398 8.08 5.05 -10.81
N THR A 399 7.32 6.15 -10.80
CA THR A 399 7.41 7.18 -11.84
C THR A 399 7.45 8.59 -11.26
N ALA A 400 8.06 9.51 -12.02
CA ALA A 400 8.04 10.93 -11.68
C ALA A 400 6.63 11.49 -11.56
N LYS A 401 5.70 11.00 -12.39
CA LYS A 401 4.30 11.41 -12.32
C LYS A 401 3.64 10.97 -11.01
N GLU A 402 3.88 9.74 -10.57
CA GLU A 402 3.37 9.26 -9.27
C GLU A 402 3.98 10.07 -8.13
N LEU A 403 5.29 10.36 -8.17
CA LEU A 403 5.93 11.23 -7.19
C LEU A 403 5.22 12.59 -7.11
N GLY A 404 4.90 13.18 -8.26
CA GLY A 404 4.14 14.43 -8.33
C GLY A 404 2.73 14.32 -7.77
N ILE A 405 2.03 13.22 -8.05
CA ILE A 405 0.69 12.93 -7.50
C ILE A 405 0.73 12.83 -5.97
N TYR A 406 1.69 12.08 -5.41
CA TYR A 406 1.86 11.96 -3.96
C TYR A 406 2.27 13.28 -3.30
N THR A 407 3.12 14.07 -3.96
CA THR A 407 3.54 15.39 -3.47
C THR A 407 2.36 16.38 -3.43
N ILE A 408 1.52 16.39 -4.47
CA ILE A 408 0.27 17.15 -4.49
C ILE A 408 -0.67 16.67 -3.39
N LEU A 409 -0.83 15.35 -3.21
CA LEU A 409 -1.73 14.79 -2.20
C LEU A 409 -1.30 15.18 -0.78
N ALA A 410 -0.02 15.00 -0.43
CA ALA A 410 0.50 15.37 0.89
C ALA A 410 0.30 16.87 1.17
N SER A 411 0.67 17.73 0.21
CA SER A 411 0.50 19.18 0.30
C SER A 411 -0.98 19.59 0.42
N SER A 412 -1.87 18.91 -0.30
CA SER A 412 -3.32 19.15 -0.23
C SER A 412 -3.89 18.78 1.14
N ARG A 413 -3.48 17.63 1.70
CA ARG A 413 -3.89 17.20 3.04
C ARG A 413 -3.35 18.12 4.13
N LEU A 414 -2.13 18.63 3.97
CA LEU A 414 -1.58 19.64 4.87
C LEU A 414 -2.42 20.93 4.87
N LEU A 415 -2.74 21.48 3.70
CA LEU A 415 -3.60 22.67 3.61
C LEU A 415 -4.99 22.43 4.23
N ARG A 416 -5.49 21.19 4.13
CA ARG A 416 -6.71 20.77 4.84
C ARG A 416 -6.56 20.76 6.35
N CYS A 417 -5.45 20.26 6.89
CA CYS A 417 -5.15 20.39 8.32
C CYS A 417 -5.12 21.86 8.78
N TYR A 418 -4.53 22.76 7.99
CA TYR A 418 -4.56 24.21 8.27
C TYR A 418 -5.98 24.76 8.38
N TYR A 419 -6.88 24.32 7.51
CA TYR A 419 -8.28 24.73 7.56
C TYR A 419 -9.00 24.14 8.79
N GLU A 420 -8.98 22.82 8.96
CA GLU A 420 -9.73 22.13 10.01
C GLU A 420 -9.25 22.48 11.42
N GLN A 421 -7.94 22.70 11.59
CA GLN A 421 -7.34 23.13 12.86
C GLN A 421 -7.40 24.65 13.06
N LYS A 422 -8.15 25.38 12.23
CA LYS A 422 -8.37 26.84 12.31
C LYS A 422 -7.07 27.65 12.29
N CYS A 423 -6.07 27.17 11.54
CA CYS A 423 -4.73 27.77 11.41
C CYS A 423 -4.52 28.57 10.12
N ILE A 424 -5.56 28.82 9.32
CA ILE A 424 -5.46 29.45 7.99
C ILE A 424 -4.73 30.81 7.97
N THR A 425 -4.76 31.57 9.07
CA THR A 425 -4.09 32.88 9.19
C THR A 425 -2.67 32.81 9.73
N LYS A 426 -2.28 31.70 10.39
CA LYS A 426 -0.98 31.53 11.08
C LYS A 426 0.21 31.71 10.12
N ASP A 427 0.08 31.15 8.92
CA ASP A 427 1.14 31.12 7.90
C ASP A 427 0.65 31.62 6.53
N SER A 428 -0.18 32.67 6.52
CA SER A 428 -0.90 33.13 5.31
C SER A 428 -0.03 33.31 4.05
N MET A 429 1.21 33.80 4.18
CA MET A 429 2.13 33.92 3.05
C MET A 429 2.64 32.56 2.55
N LYS A 430 2.97 31.64 3.46
CA LYS A 430 3.44 30.29 3.11
C LYS A 430 2.29 29.45 2.50
N THR A 431 1.09 29.51 3.07
CA THR A 431 -0.08 28.81 2.51
C THR A 431 -0.44 29.38 1.13
N ALA A 432 -0.38 30.71 0.93
CA ALA A 432 -0.55 31.32 -0.39
C ALA A 432 0.50 30.83 -1.41
N TYR A 433 1.76 30.74 -1.00
CA TYR A 433 2.83 30.24 -1.88
C TYR A 433 2.65 28.74 -2.22
N LEU A 434 2.36 27.89 -1.23
CA LEU A 434 2.10 26.47 -1.45
C LEU A 434 0.92 26.23 -2.39
N ARG A 435 -0.16 27.01 -2.24
CA ARG A 435 -1.32 26.99 -3.15
C ARG A 435 -0.94 27.35 -4.58
N LYS A 436 -0.12 28.38 -4.77
CA LYS A 436 0.42 28.74 -6.08
C LYS A 436 1.20 27.58 -6.71
N LEU A 437 2.08 26.93 -5.94
CA LEU A 437 2.85 25.77 -6.42
C LEU A 437 1.94 24.59 -6.81
N LEU A 438 0.90 24.31 -6.01
CA LEU A 438 -0.09 23.26 -6.33
C LEU A 438 -0.78 23.51 -7.67
N ARG A 439 -1.18 24.75 -7.96
CA ARG A 439 -1.81 25.11 -9.24
C ARG A 439 -0.85 24.94 -10.42
N GLU A 440 0.39 25.42 -10.28
CA GLU A 440 1.41 25.33 -11.34
C GLU A 440 1.81 23.88 -11.66
N VAL A 441 2.07 23.08 -10.62
CA VAL A 441 2.51 21.68 -10.78
C VAL A 441 1.36 20.80 -11.27
N SER A 442 0.15 20.96 -10.73
CA SER A 442 -1.01 20.17 -11.14
C SER A 442 -1.36 20.40 -12.61
N GLU A 443 -1.28 21.64 -13.11
CA GLU A 443 -1.54 21.96 -14.51
C GLU A 443 -0.59 21.21 -15.46
N ILE A 444 0.70 21.16 -15.12
CA ILE A 444 1.70 20.42 -15.91
C ILE A 444 1.38 18.92 -15.89
N LEU A 445 1.06 18.37 -14.72
CA LEU A 445 0.71 16.95 -14.60
C LEU A 445 -0.59 16.57 -15.31
N PHE A 446 -1.59 17.46 -15.32
CA PHE A 446 -2.82 17.26 -16.09
C PHE A 446 -2.58 17.20 -17.58
N ASN A 447 -1.58 17.93 -18.09
CA ASN A 447 -1.28 18.00 -19.51
C ASN A 447 -0.30 16.90 -19.98
N TYR A 448 0.34 16.20 -19.04
CA TYR A 448 1.30 15.13 -19.35
C TYR A 448 0.62 13.86 -19.91
N LYS A 449 1.05 13.38 -21.08
CA LYS A 449 0.39 12.34 -21.91
C LYS A 449 0.55 10.89 -21.42
N THR A 450 0.17 10.58 -20.18
CA THR A 450 0.22 9.19 -19.67
C THR A 450 -1.10 8.74 -19.03
N ASN A 451 -1.42 7.45 -19.17
CA ASN A 451 -2.72 6.84 -18.80
C ASN A 451 -3.08 6.89 -17.30
N THR A 452 -2.17 7.30 -16.42
CA THR A 452 -2.40 7.39 -14.96
C THR A 452 -3.10 8.68 -14.51
N GLY A 453 -3.87 9.33 -15.41
CA GLY A 453 -4.53 10.60 -15.11
C GLY A 453 -5.56 10.51 -13.97
N THR A 454 -6.19 9.34 -13.79
CA THR A 454 -7.31 9.11 -12.89
C THR A 454 -7.07 9.63 -11.47
N SER A 455 -5.95 9.26 -10.85
CA SER A 455 -5.66 9.64 -9.46
C SER A 455 -5.54 11.16 -9.28
N LEU A 456 -4.99 11.87 -10.26
CA LEU A 456 -4.83 13.32 -10.15
C LEU A 456 -6.18 14.05 -10.18
N TYR A 457 -7.16 13.63 -11.00
CA TYR A 457 -8.47 14.29 -10.91
C TYR A 457 -9.25 13.85 -9.68
N ILE A 458 -9.05 12.65 -9.13
CA ILE A 458 -9.66 12.26 -7.84
C ILE A 458 -9.17 13.22 -6.74
N ILE A 459 -7.85 13.46 -6.70
CA ILE A 459 -7.24 14.40 -5.75
C ILE A 459 -7.76 15.81 -6.02
N ALA A 460 -7.76 16.27 -7.27
CA ALA A 460 -8.24 17.62 -7.60
C ALA A 460 -9.73 17.82 -7.28
N GLY A 461 -10.58 16.85 -7.60
CA GLY A 461 -12.00 16.87 -7.24
C GLY A 461 -12.21 17.00 -5.73
N SER A 462 -11.33 16.37 -4.95
CA SER A 462 -11.37 16.41 -3.48
C SER A 462 -10.74 17.66 -2.86
N TYR A 463 -9.71 18.25 -3.48
CA TYR A 463 -8.84 19.22 -2.82
C TYR A 463 -8.66 20.56 -3.54
N ILE A 464 -9.23 20.76 -4.73
CA ILE A 464 -9.20 22.06 -5.45
C ILE A 464 -9.56 23.27 -4.57
N PRO A 465 -10.55 23.22 -3.66
CA PRO A 465 -10.88 24.36 -2.80
C PRO A 465 -9.70 24.81 -1.93
N PHE A 466 -8.82 23.88 -1.55
CA PHE A 466 -7.62 24.20 -0.79
C PHE A 466 -6.53 24.83 -1.66
N TRP A 467 -6.59 24.65 -2.98
CA TRP A 467 -5.57 25.15 -3.91
C TRP A 467 -5.83 26.56 -4.39
N GLN A 468 -7.08 27.03 -4.35
CA GLN A 468 -7.46 28.31 -4.94
C GLN A 468 -7.47 29.44 -3.92
N ASP A 469 -7.32 30.67 -4.43
CA ASP A 469 -7.25 31.87 -3.59
C ASP A 469 -8.62 32.35 -3.12
N ASN A 470 -9.66 32.07 -3.91
CA ASN A 470 -11.05 32.43 -3.62
C ASN A 470 -12.05 31.44 -4.22
N ILE A 471 -13.33 31.62 -3.87
CA ILE A 471 -14.43 30.75 -4.29
C ILE A 471 -14.65 30.77 -5.80
N LYS A 472 -14.59 31.93 -6.46
CA LYS A 472 -14.83 32.04 -7.90
C LYS A 472 -13.77 31.29 -8.72
N ASP A 473 -12.53 31.33 -8.28
CA ASP A 473 -11.45 30.56 -8.89
C ASP A 473 -11.66 29.05 -8.69
N THR A 474 -12.20 28.67 -7.53
CA THR A 474 -12.61 27.28 -7.23
C THR A 474 -13.72 26.80 -8.17
N GLU A 475 -14.77 27.60 -8.37
CA GLU A 475 -15.86 27.31 -9.31
C GLU A 475 -15.33 27.13 -10.75
N SER A 476 -14.48 28.06 -11.20
CA SER A 476 -13.87 28.03 -12.53
C SER A 476 -13.04 26.76 -12.74
N GLU A 477 -12.22 26.39 -11.76
CA GLU A 477 -11.40 25.19 -11.86
C GLU A 477 -12.24 23.91 -11.78
N TYR A 478 -13.32 23.88 -10.99
CA TYR A 478 -14.26 22.75 -11.02
C TYR A 478 -14.94 22.60 -12.38
N ILE A 479 -15.41 23.69 -13.00
CA ILE A 479 -15.97 23.66 -14.36
C ILE A 479 -14.96 23.10 -15.35
N LYS A 480 -13.71 23.60 -15.31
CA LYS A 480 -12.61 23.12 -16.16
C LYS A 480 -12.33 21.64 -15.93
N LEU A 481 -12.33 21.17 -14.68
CA LEU A 481 -12.10 19.77 -14.34
C LEU A 481 -13.22 18.86 -14.84
N LEU A 482 -14.48 19.27 -14.66
CA LEU A 482 -15.65 18.55 -15.15
C LEU A 482 -15.62 18.40 -16.67
N LEU A 483 -15.29 19.47 -17.40
CA LEU A 483 -15.15 19.43 -18.86
C LEU A 483 -13.97 18.55 -19.31
N LYS A 484 -12.78 18.74 -18.72
CA LYS A 484 -11.56 17.99 -19.09
C LYS A 484 -11.62 16.50 -18.74
N SER A 485 -12.31 16.13 -17.66
CA SER A 485 -12.40 14.74 -17.23
C SER A 485 -13.02 13.84 -18.30
N ARG A 486 -13.94 14.38 -19.11
CA ARG A 486 -14.61 13.69 -20.21
C ARG A 486 -13.75 13.55 -21.47
N GLU A 487 -12.84 14.48 -21.71
CA GLU A 487 -11.93 14.40 -22.86
C GLU A 487 -10.91 13.27 -22.72
N LYS A 488 -10.48 12.99 -21.47
CA LYS A 488 -9.34 12.10 -21.20
C LYS A 488 -9.72 10.75 -20.61
N ALA A 489 -10.87 10.63 -19.96
CA ALA A 489 -11.21 9.43 -19.22
C ALA A 489 -12.39 8.68 -19.86
N GLY A 490 -12.26 7.35 -19.92
CA GLY A 490 -13.38 6.48 -20.24
C GLY A 490 -14.56 6.64 -19.27
N THR A 491 -15.67 5.99 -19.61
CA THR A 491 -17.03 6.28 -19.16
C THR A 491 -17.28 6.27 -17.63
N GLY A 492 -16.43 5.65 -16.81
CA GLY A 492 -16.63 5.54 -15.35
C GLY A 492 -16.04 6.69 -14.51
N PHE A 493 -15.14 7.50 -15.08
CA PHE A 493 -14.37 8.46 -14.29
C PHE A 493 -15.14 9.72 -13.89
N CYS A 494 -16.05 10.16 -14.75
CA CYS A 494 -16.86 11.34 -14.49
C CYS A 494 -17.73 11.15 -13.25
N ASP A 495 -18.26 9.94 -13.06
CA ASP A 495 -19.03 9.60 -11.87
C ASP A 495 -18.16 9.71 -10.63
N LEU A 496 -17.00 9.05 -10.61
CA LEU A 496 -16.04 9.13 -9.51
C LEU A 496 -15.66 10.59 -9.17
N LEU A 497 -15.39 11.41 -10.19
CA LEU A 497 -15.07 12.82 -9.99
C LEU A 497 -16.23 13.60 -9.37
N ARG A 498 -17.45 13.39 -9.87
CA ARG A 498 -18.66 13.99 -9.28
C ARG A 498 -18.86 13.50 -7.85
N GLU A 499 -18.57 12.24 -7.56
CA GLU A 499 -18.57 11.71 -6.19
C GLU A 499 -17.56 12.43 -5.32
N MET A 500 -16.32 12.64 -5.79
CA MET A 500 -15.29 13.34 -5.02
C MET A 500 -15.66 14.80 -4.73
N ILE A 501 -16.32 15.47 -5.66
CA ILE A 501 -16.85 16.83 -5.45
C ILE A 501 -18.03 16.83 -4.46
N SER A 502 -18.74 15.70 -4.31
CA SER A 502 -19.99 15.60 -3.51
C SER A 502 -19.85 14.98 -2.12
N LEU A 503 -19.03 13.94 -1.99
CA LEU A 503 -18.93 13.07 -0.81
C LEU A 503 -18.37 13.79 0.42
N HIS A 504 -17.81 14.99 0.26
CA HIS A 504 -17.09 15.67 1.35
C HIS A 504 -17.96 16.28 2.46
N ARG A 505 -19.29 16.24 2.35
CA ARG A 505 -20.16 16.63 3.47
C ARG A 505 -20.22 15.62 4.62
N ASP A 506 -19.84 14.37 4.36
CA ASP A 506 -20.22 13.26 5.23
C ASP A 506 -19.36 13.09 6.49
N GLU A 507 -18.45 14.02 6.80
CA GLU A 507 -18.06 14.44 8.16
C GLU A 507 -16.81 15.33 8.20
N HIS A 508 -16.08 15.56 7.09
CA HIS A 508 -14.71 16.08 7.23
C HIS A 508 -14.18 17.13 6.23
N SER A 509 -14.84 17.62 5.17
CA SER A 509 -14.23 18.70 4.33
C SER A 509 -15.24 19.67 3.73
N PRO A 510 -14.96 20.99 3.72
CA PRO A 510 -15.87 21.96 3.12
C PRO A 510 -15.84 21.87 1.57
N TYR A 511 -16.95 22.22 0.92
CA TYR A 511 -17.03 22.30 -0.54
C TYR A 511 -16.25 23.48 -1.13
N PHE A 512 -16.19 24.58 -0.38
CA PHE A 512 -15.47 25.81 -0.71
C PHE A 512 -14.69 26.26 0.52
N ILE A 513 -13.61 27.03 0.30
CA ILE A 513 -12.78 27.53 1.39
C ILE A 513 -12.62 29.03 1.24
N ASP A 514 -12.82 29.73 2.36
CA ASP A 514 -12.43 31.11 2.51
C ASP A 514 -11.15 31.21 3.34
N TRP A 515 -10.03 31.39 2.65
CA TRP A 515 -8.72 31.57 3.28
C TRP A 515 -8.60 32.88 4.06
N SER A 516 -9.55 33.81 3.91
CA SER A 516 -9.62 35.00 4.77
C SER A 516 -10.26 34.74 6.13
N GLY A 517 -10.94 33.59 6.31
CA GLY A 517 -11.63 33.22 7.54
C GLY A 517 -12.83 34.08 7.89
N LYS A 518 -13.39 34.82 6.93
CA LYS A 518 -14.51 35.75 7.12
C LYS A 518 -15.87 35.08 6.92
N LEU A 519 -15.95 34.09 6.04
CA LEU A 519 -17.17 33.34 5.78
C LEU A 519 -17.34 32.18 6.75
N SER A 520 -18.56 32.00 7.25
CA SER A 520 -18.95 30.81 8.01
C SER A 520 -19.18 29.61 7.10
N ASP A 521 -19.20 28.41 7.67
CA ASP A 521 -19.49 27.18 6.92
C ASP A 521 -20.87 27.23 6.24
N ASP A 522 -21.87 27.84 6.87
CA ASP A 522 -23.21 28.07 6.28
C ASP A 522 -23.18 29.01 5.07
N ALA A 523 -22.33 30.04 5.12
CA ALA A 523 -22.13 30.94 3.99
C ALA A 523 -21.44 30.20 2.82
N LEU A 524 -20.42 29.40 3.11
CA LEU A 524 -19.74 28.55 2.12
C LEU A 524 -20.70 27.52 1.49
N ASP A 525 -21.59 26.91 2.27
CA ASP A 525 -22.65 26.01 1.79
C ASP A 525 -23.64 26.74 0.87
N THR A 526 -23.96 27.99 1.18
CA THR A 526 -24.83 28.84 0.34
C THR A 526 -24.17 29.17 -1.00
N GLU A 527 -22.88 29.52 -0.99
CA GLU A 527 -22.11 29.73 -2.22
C GLU A 527 -22.04 28.45 -3.05
N PHE A 528 -21.80 27.29 -2.44
CA PHE A 528 -21.77 26.02 -3.17
C PHE A 528 -23.13 25.65 -3.80
N LYS A 529 -24.24 25.90 -3.10
CA LYS A 529 -25.58 25.76 -3.69
C LYS A 529 -25.79 26.72 -4.86
N SER A 530 -25.29 27.94 -4.76
CA SER A 530 -25.33 28.93 -5.85
C SER A 530 -24.57 28.40 -7.09
N PHE A 531 -23.37 27.86 -6.89
CA PHE A 531 -22.59 27.21 -7.92
C PHE A 531 -23.33 26.02 -8.57
N VAL A 532 -23.88 25.09 -7.79
CA VAL A 532 -24.66 23.97 -8.34
C VAL A 532 -25.87 24.46 -9.16
N ASN A 533 -26.54 25.51 -8.70
CA ASN A 533 -27.64 26.13 -9.45
C ASN A 533 -27.18 26.82 -10.74
N SER A 534 -25.97 27.40 -10.75
CA SER A 534 -25.39 27.98 -11.97
C SER A 534 -25.07 26.89 -12.99
N LEU A 535 -24.54 25.74 -12.54
CA LEU A 535 -24.37 24.55 -13.38
C LEU A 535 -25.71 24.08 -13.97
N CYS A 536 -26.77 23.96 -13.16
CA CYS A 536 -28.12 23.56 -13.62
C CYS A 536 -28.71 24.49 -14.71
N LYS A 537 -28.23 25.73 -14.79
CA LYS A 537 -28.67 26.76 -15.76
C LYS A 537 -27.68 26.95 -16.91
N SER A 538 -26.59 26.18 -16.93
CA SER A 538 -25.56 26.29 -17.96
C SER A 538 -26.12 25.96 -19.33
N GLU A 539 -25.75 26.76 -20.34
CA GLU A 539 -26.06 26.47 -21.74
C GLU A 539 -25.21 25.31 -22.29
N VAL A 540 -24.15 24.93 -21.57
CA VAL A 540 -23.32 23.76 -21.89
C VAL A 540 -24.02 22.52 -21.33
N PRO A 541 -24.59 21.62 -22.18
CA PRO A 541 -25.42 20.52 -21.71
C PRO A 541 -24.71 19.60 -20.71
N GLN A 542 -23.39 19.46 -20.84
CA GLN A 542 -22.55 18.66 -19.96
C GLN A 542 -22.54 19.19 -18.54
N LEU A 543 -22.31 20.49 -18.37
CA LEU A 543 -22.33 21.17 -17.08
C LEU A 543 -23.74 21.20 -16.50
N GLN A 544 -24.75 21.34 -17.36
CA GLN A 544 -26.15 21.24 -16.95
C GLN A 544 -26.48 19.87 -16.34
N ALA A 545 -26.03 18.78 -16.98
CA ALA A 545 -26.18 17.45 -16.44
C ALA A 545 -25.44 17.26 -15.10
N ASP A 546 -24.22 17.82 -14.97
CA ASP A 546 -23.46 17.76 -13.72
C ASP A 546 -24.16 18.52 -12.59
N GLY A 547 -24.68 19.72 -12.86
CA GLY A 547 -25.46 20.50 -11.89
C GLY A 547 -26.70 19.77 -11.40
N LEU A 548 -27.49 19.20 -12.33
CA LEU A 548 -28.68 18.41 -11.98
C LEU A 548 -28.30 17.17 -11.16
N TRP A 549 -27.18 16.53 -11.50
CA TRP A 549 -26.67 15.39 -10.74
C TRP A 549 -26.27 15.78 -9.31
N PHE A 550 -25.53 16.88 -9.12
CA PHE A 550 -25.16 17.37 -7.79
C PHE A 550 -26.39 17.67 -6.96
N LYS A 551 -27.41 18.29 -7.56
CA LYS A 551 -28.68 18.59 -6.90
C LYS A 551 -29.42 17.33 -6.44
N LEU A 552 -29.32 16.24 -7.20
CA LEU A 552 -29.93 14.94 -6.87
C LEU A 552 -29.18 14.17 -5.77
N ARG A 553 -27.87 14.41 -5.56
CA ARG A 553 -27.03 13.65 -4.61
C ARG A 553 -26.73 14.37 -3.28
N ASN A 554 -26.45 15.68 -3.29
CA ASN A 554 -25.79 16.39 -2.16
C ASN A 554 -26.64 16.67 -0.91
N PHE A 555 -27.83 16.07 -0.79
CA PHE A 555 -28.71 16.36 0.33
C PHE A 555 -29.13 15.06 1.02
N LYS A 556 -28.36 14.66 2.05
CA LYS A 556 -28.81 13.71 3.09
C LYS A 556 -30.17 14.19 3.61
N GLY A 557 -31.25 13.58 3.13
CA GLY A 557 -32.64 13.95 3.41
C GLY A 557 -33.53 14.25 2.20
N PHE A 558 -32.98 14.35 0.98
CA PHE A 558 -33.71 14.82 -0.22
C PHE A 558 -33.95 13.75 -1.29
N PHE A 559 -33.57 12.49 -1.09
CA PHE A 559 -34.13 11.35 -1.85
C PHE A 559 -35.63 11.12 -1.54
N ARG A 560 -36.39 12.19 -1.30
CA ARG A 560 -37.84 12.15 -1.50
C ARG A 560 -38.06 12.21 -3.00
N LYS A 561 -38.88 11.29 -3.51
CA LYS A 561 -39.26 11.06 -4.92
C LYS A 561 -39.84 12.29 -5.69
N GLU A 562 -39.65 13.53 -5.23
CA GLU A 562 -40.54 14.64 -5.55
C GLU A 562 -39.91 15.98 -5.91
N ASP A 563 -38.59 16.10 -6.17
CA ASP A 563 -38.10 17.30 -6.88
C ASP A 563 -38.50 17.22 -8.37
N LYS A 564 -39.81 17.39 -8.62
CA LYS A 564 -40.46 17.35 -9.93
C LYS A 564 -39.81 18.34 -10.89
N GLU A 565 -39.27 19.45 -10.38
CA GLU A 565 -38.62 20.45 -11.22
C GLU A 565 -37.26 19.95 -11.72
N THR A 566 -36.42 19.39 -10.84
CA THR A 566 -35.13 18.81 -11.23
C THR A 566 -35.32 17.62 -12.18
N ILE A 567 -36.31 16.77 -11.91
CA ILE A 567 -36.71 15.66 -12.81
C ILE A 567 -37.14 16.21 -14.18
N ARG A 568 -37.99 17.24 -14.21
CA ARG A 568 -38.44 17.88 -15.46
C ARG A 568 -37.29 18.48 -16.25
N LEU A 569 -36.38 19.20 -15.58
CA LEU A 569 -35.19 19.79 -16.20
C LEU A 569 -34.26 18.72 -16.77
N LEU A 570 -34.05 17.62 -16.04
CA LEU A 570 -33.26 16.48 -16.51
C LEU A 570 -33.87 15.84 -17.75
N ASN A 571 -35.19 15.66 -17.76
CA ASN A 571 -35.92 15.15 -18.92
C ASN A 571 -35.80 16.06 -20.15
N ASN A 572 -35.98 17.36 -19.95
CA ASN A 572 -35.85 18.34 -21.04
C ASN A 572 -34.42 18.37 -21.60
N LEU A 573 -33.42 18.34 -20.73
CA LEU A 573 -32.01 18.29 -21.13
C LEU A 573 -31.70 17.03 -21.93
N ALA A 574 -32.18 15.88 -21.45
CA ALA A 574 -31.97 14.60 -22.10
C ALA A 574 -32.67 14.55 -23.48
N ASP A 575 -33.93 15.00 -23.57
CA ASP A 575 -34.69 15.04 -24.83
C ASP A 575 -34.07 15.99 -25.86
N ALA A 576 -33.60 17.17 -25.43
CA ALA A 576 -32.98 18.16 -26.32
C ALA A 576 -31.60 17.76 -26.83
N ASN A 577 -30.94 16.77 -26.20
CA ASN A 577 -29.57 16.38 -26.51
C ASN A 577 -29.43 14.86 -26.74
N ILE A 578 -30.50 14.18 -27.18
CA ILE A 578 -30.52 12.74 -27.47
C ILE A 578 -29.30 12.33 -28.31
N ASP A 579 -28.98 13.10 -29.34
CA ASP A 579 -27.87 12.79 -30.25
C ASP A 579 -26.51 12.88 -29.58
N LYS A 580 -26.30 13.89 -28.75
CA LYS A 580 -25.09 14.03 -27.94
C LYS A 580 -24.96 12.90 -26.93
N ILE A 581 -26.07 12.43 -26.34
CA ILE A 581 -26.04 11.33 -25.36
C ILE A 581 -25.54 10.05 -26.04
N TYR A 582 -26.15 9.66 -27.15
CA TYR A 582 -25.78 8.41 -27.80
C TYR A 582 -24.44 8.49 -28.56
N LYS A 583 -23.98 9.70 -28.93
CA LYS A 583 -22.64 9.96 -29.49
C LYS A 583 -21.55 10.11 -28.41
N LYS A 584 -21.89 10.00 -27.12
CA LYS A 584 -20.97 10.13 -25.97
C LYS A 584 -20.48 11.54 -25.68
N GLU A 585 -21.17 12.53 -26.21
CA GLU A 585 -20.91 13.95 -25.93
C GLU A 585 -21.62 14.38 -24.64
N LEU A 586 -22.66 13.67 -24.17
CA LEU A 586 -23.41 13.95 -22.93
C LEU A 586 -23.65 12.67 -22.09
N TRP A 587 -23.27 12.69 -20.81
CA TRP A 587 -23.30 11.52 -19.93
C TRP A 587 -24.21 11.71 -18.71
N PHE A 588 -25.11 10.75 -18.51
CA PHE A 588 -25.90 10.58 -17.29
C PHE A 588 -25.50 9.28 -16.59
N ASN A 589 -25.52 9.25 -15.26
CA ASN A 589 -25.22 8.03 -14.51
C ASN A 589 -26.42 7.06 -14.50
N GLN A 590 -26.18 5.82 -14.08
CA GLN A 590 -27.23 4.79 -14.00
C GLN A 590 -28.45 5.23 -13.17
N ILE A 591 -28.21 5.84 -12.00
CA ILE A 591 -29.26 6.32 -11.09
C ILE A 591 -30.19 7.33 -11.78
N ALA A 592 -29.64 8.20 -12.64
CA ALA A 592 -30.43 9.14 -13.42
C ALA A 592 -31.40 8.46 -14.37
N PHE A 593 -30.95 7.42 -15.09
CA PHE A 593 -31.81 6.63 -15.95
C PHE A 593 -32.82 5.78 -15.18
N GLU A 594 -32.45 5.26 -14.01
CA GLU A 594 -33.33 4.41 -13.20
C GLU A 594 -34.49 5.15 -12.57
N HIS A 595 -34.26 6.39 -12.13
CA HIS A 595 -35.18 7.06 -11.23
C HIS A 595 -35.70 8.41 -11.72
N TYR A 596 -35.00 9.07 -12.66
CA TYR A 596 -35.25 10.48 -12.96
C TYR A 596 -35.54 10.77 -14.45
N ILE A 597 -34.99 10.01 -15.38
CA ILE A 597 -35.33 10.14 -16.81
C ILE A 597 -36.63 9.39 -17.11
N SER A 598 -37.54 10.05 -17.80
CA SER A 598 -38.85 9.53 -18.18
C SER A 598 -38.72 8.43 -19.22
N LYS A 599 -39.71 7.54 -19.23
CA LYS A 599 -39.76 6.36 -20.09
C LYS A 599 -39.62 6.72 -21.58
N ASP A 600 -40.29 7.79 -22.01
CA ASP A 600 -40.28 8.24 -23.40
C ASP A 600 -38.92 8.77 -23.83
N VAL A 601 -38.22 9.50 -22.95
CA VAL A 601 -36.88 10.02 -23.26
C VAL A 601 -35.86 8.89 -23.27
N THR A 602 -35.92 7.96 -22.31
CA THR A 602 -35.09 6.75 -22.30
C THR A 602 -35.26 5.94 -23.58
N PHE A 603 -36.50 5.76 -24.06
CA PHE A 603 -36.78 5.09 -25.33
C PHE A 603 -36.06 5.76 -26.51
N LYS A 604 -36.25 7.08 -26.66
CA LYS A 604 -35.65 7.84 -27.76
C LYS A 604 -34.11 7.78 -27.75
N ILE A 605 -33.49 7.75 -26.58
CA ILE A 605 -32.03 7.60 -26.43
C ILE A 605 -31.57 6.23 -26.94
N ILE A 606 -32.24 5.15 -26.54
CA ILE A 606 -31.91 3.78 -26.96
C ILE A 606 -32.10 3.62 -28.47
N GLU A 607 -33.23 4.09 -29.00
CA GLU A 607 -33.54 4.07 -30.43
C GLU A 607 -32.50 4.86 -31.24
N GLY A 608 -32.19 6.10 -30.82
CA GLY A 608 -31.19 6.94 -31.46
C GLY A 608 -29.79 6.30 -31.48
N TYR A 609 -29.41 5.63 -30.39
CA TYR A 609 -28.12 4.91 -30.32
C TYR A 609 -28.07 3.73 -31.28
N LEU A 610 -29.12 2.91 -31.34
CA LEU A 610 -29.18 1.78 -32.27
C LEU A 610 -29.08 2.26 -33.73
N GLN A 611 -29.84 3.30 -34.09
CA GLN A 611 -29.75 3.89 -35.42
C GLN A 611 -28.35 4.44 -35.72
N TYR A 612 -27.69 5.06 -34.74
CA TYR A 612 -26.31 5.51 -34.88
C TYR A 612 -25.35 4.34 -35.13
N LEU A 613 -25.47 3.25 -34.39
CA LEU A 613 -24.63 2.05 -34.57
C LEU A 613 -24.88 1.35 -35.91
N ILE A 614 -26.12 1.26 -36.37
CA ILE A 614 -26.48 0.74 -37.70
C ILE A 614 -25.79 1.56 -38.79
N ARG A 615 -25.83 2.90 -38.68
CA ARG A 615 -25.18 3.81 -39.63
C ARG A 615 -23.65 3.82 -39.50
N ASN A 616 -23.11 3.41 -38.35
CA ASN A 616 -21.67 3.43 -38.05
C ASN A 616 -21.15 2.04 -37.59
N PRO A 617 -21.11 1.03 -38.50
CA PRO A 617 -20.72 -0.36 -38.20
C PRO A 617 -19.41 -0.52 -37.42
N ARG A 618 -18.47 0.40 -37.67
CA ARG A 618 -17.09 0.32 -37.14
C ARG A 618 -17.03 0.69 -35.66
N VAL A 619 -18.03 1.39 -35.14
CA VAL A 619 -18.11 1.73 -33.72
C VAL A 619 -18.40 0.47 -32.91
N ASN A 620 -17.59 0.17 -31.90
CA ASN A 620 -17.90 -0.89 -30.94
C ASN A 620 -18.96 -0.37 -29.96
N PRO A 621 -20.04 -1.12 -29.72
CA PRO A 621 -21.01 -0.75 -28.69
C PRO A 621 -20.35 -0.84 -27.32
N GLU A 622 -20.55 0.16 -26.46
CA GLU A 622 -19.76 0.36 -25.23
C GLU A 622 -20.50 -0.04 -23.94
N PRO A 623 -19.75 -0.49 -22.90
CA PRO A 623 -20.24 -0.83 -21.55
C PRO A 623 -21.20 0.15 -20.89
N ALA A 624 -21.01 1.47 -21.02
CA ALA A 624 -21.81 2.42 -20.27
C ALA A 624 -23.25 2.56 -20.79
N ILE A 625 -23.47 2.43 -22.11
CA ILE A 625 -24.83 2.30 -22.64
C ILE A 625 -25.37 0.88 -22.36
N PHE A 626 -24.50 -0.12 -22.15
CA PHE A 626 -24.93 -1.41 -21.61
C PHE A 626 -25.48 -1.32 -20.19
N THR A 627 -24.99 -0.42 -19.34
CA THR A 627 -25.58 -0.17 -18.02
C THR A 627 -27.00 0.41 -18.13
N ILE A 628 -27.24 1.29 -19.11
CA ILE A 628 -28.59 1.80 -19.45
C ILE A 628 -29.48 0.67 -19.99
N ILE A 629 -28.94 -0.23 -20.82
CA ILE A 629 -29.67 -1.37 -21.38
C ILE A 629 -29.87 -2.50 -20.34
N HIS A 630 -29.02 -2.58 -19.31
CA HIS A 630 -29.10 -3.50 -18.17
C HIS A 630 -30.10 -3.06 -17.10
N LEU A 631 -30.89 -2.03 -17.36
CA LEU A 631 -32.06 -1.79 -16.54
C LEU A 631 -33.03 -2.94 -16.75
N ASP A 632 -33.05 -3.88 -15.82
CA ASP A 632 -33.99 -5.02 -15.76
C ASP A 632 -35.47 -4.56 -15.82
N ASN A 633 -35.71 -3.26 -15.72
CA ASN A 633 -37.01 -2.63 -15.84
C ASN A 633 -37.30 -1.96 -17.21
N ILE A 634 -36.38 -1.91 -18.19
CA ILE A 634 -36.65 -1.30 -19.51
C ILE A 634 -37.90 -1.89 -20.16
N HIS A 635 -38.03 -3.22 -20.12
CA HIS A 635 -39.21 -3.88 -20.67
C HIS A 635 -40.48 -3.49 -19.91
N LYS A 636 -40.42 -3.20 -18.60
CA LYS A 636 -41.55 -2.70 -17.79
C LYS A 636 -41.86 -1.22 -18.09
N GLN A 637 -40.91 -0.49 -18.65
CA GLN A 637 -40.99 0.93 -18.92
C GLN A 637 -41.49 1.26 -20.34
N LEU A 638 -41.22 0.41 -21.33
CA LEU A 638 -41.59 0.64 -22.72
C LEU A 638 -42.94 0.03 -23.09
N SER A 639 -43.64 0.65 -24.04
CA SER A 639 -44.84 0.06 -24.65
C SER A 639 -44.47 -1.10 -25.58
N ASP A 640 -45.43 -1.98 -25.86
CA ASP A 640 -45.19 -3.11 -26.76
C ASP A 640 -44.85 -2.66 -28.20
N SER A 641 -45.38 -1.51 -28.65
CA SER A 641 -45.02 -0.92 -29.95
C SER A 641 -43.58 -0.41 -29.99
N GLN A 642 -43.11 0.21 -28.90
CA GLN A 642 -41.73 0.65 -28.73
C GLN A 642 -40.76 -0.55 -28.72
N LEU A 643 -41.10 -1.62 -28.00
CA LEU A 643 -40.31 -2.86 -27.97
C LEU A 643 -40.24 -3.53 -29.35
N LYS A 644 -41.34 -3.52 -30.12
CA LYS A 644 -41.36 -4.01 -31.52
C LYS A 644 -40.43 -3.19 -32.42
N SER A 645 -40.44 -1.86 -32.30
CA SER A 645 -39.52 -0.98 -33.05
C SER A 645 -38.05 -1.32 -32.75
N LEU A 646 -37.69 -1.44 -31.47
CA LEU A 646 -36.34 -1.79 -31.05
C LEU A 646 -35.92 -3.16 -31.58
N HIS A 647 -36.81 -4.16 -31.54
CA HIS A 647 -36.53 -5.49 -32.06
C HIS A 647 -36.15 -5.47 -33.55
N LEU A 648 -36.88 -4.71 -34.37
CA LEU A 648 -36.61 -4.57 -35.80
C LEU A 648 -35.26 -3.89 -36.05
N GLN A 649 -34.94 -2.83 -35.31
CA GLN A 649 -33.66 -2.13 -35.42
C GLN A 649 -32.49 -3.02 -34.96
N LEU A 650 -32.66 -3.82 -33.90
CA LEU A 650 -31.67 -4.79 -33.45
C LEU A 650 -31.41 -5.87 -34.52
N ALA A 651 -32.46 -6.34 -35.20
CA ALA A 651 -32.33 -7.29 -36.29
C ALA A 651 -31.57 -6.69 -37.49
N GLU A 652 -31.77 -5.41 -37.78
CA GLU A 652 -31.03 -4.67 -38.81
C GLU A 652 -29.56 -4.49 -38.42
N TYR A 653 -29.27 -4.08 -37.18
CA TYR A 653 -27.90 -3.96 -36.67
C TYR A 653 -27.14 -5.28 -36.72
N ARG A 654 -27.80 -6.41 -36.43
CA ARG A 654 -27.19 -7.74 -36.48
C ARG A 654 -26.65 -8.12 -37.87
N LYS A 655 -27.25 -7.58 -38.94
CA LYS A 655 -26.74 -7.77 -40.32
C LYS A 655 -25.39 -7.08 -40.53
N VAL A 656 -25.10 -6.07 -39.72
CA VAL A 656 -23.91 -5.23 -39.80
C VAL A 656 -22.81 -5.71 -38.85
N LYS A 657 -23.15 -6.18 -37.64
CA LYS A 657 -22.19 -6.66 -36.64
C LYS A 657 -22.84 -7.60 -35.62
N GLN A 658 -22.17 -8.68 -35.25
CA GLN A 658 -22.56 -9.53 -34.13
C GLN A 658 -21.84 -9.07 -32.86
N THR A 659 -22.57 -8.51 -31.90
CA THR A 659 -22.05 -8.24 -30.55
C THR A 659 -23.00 -8.84 -29.52
N ASP A 660 -22.45 -9.49 -28.49
CA ASP A 660 -23.20 -10.30 -27.52
C ASP A 660 -24.19 -9.49 -26.68
N CYS A 661 -23.91 -8.20 -26.46
CA CYS A 661 -24.67 -7.38 -25.53
C CYS A 661 -26.07 -7.01 -26.05
N PHE A 662 -26.27 -6.91 -27.37
CA PHE A 662 -27.59 -6.70 -27.97
C PHE A 662 -28.44 -7.96 -28.01
N ASN A 663 -27.82 -9.15 -27.89
CA ASN A 663 -28.57 -10.39 -27.72
C ASN A 663 -29.34 -10.35 -26.39
N LYS A 664 -28.80 -9.78 -25.31
CA LYS A 664 -29.54 -9.63 -24.03
C LYS A 664 -30.77 -8.73 -24.15
N LEU A 665 -30.67 -7.57 -24.80
CA LEU A 665 -31.84 -6.72 -25.05
C LEU A 665 -32.88 -7.44 -25.93
N LYS A 666 -32.42 -8.18 -26.96
CA LYS A 666 -33.30 -9.00 -27.78
C LYS A 666 -34.01 -10.08 -26.97
N THR A 667 -33.31 -10.78 -26.08
CA THR A 667 -33.87 -11.80 -25.18
C THR A 667 -34.89 -11.20 -24.22
N ILE A 668 -34.62 -10.02 -23.66
CA ILE A 668 -35.55 -9.29 -22.80
C ILE A 668 -36.83 -8.89 -23.57
N ILE A 669 -36.69 -8.40 -24.81
CA ILE A 669 -37.82 -8.06 -25.67
C ILE A 669 -38.63 -9.33 -26.02
N ALA A 670 -37.95 -10.42 -26.41
CA ALA A 670 -38.56 -11.70 -26.75
C ALA A 670 -39.30 -12.33 -25.56
N ALA A 671 -38.78 -12.20 -24.34
CA ALA A 671 -39.44 -12.68 -23.13
C ALA A 671 -40.78 -11.96 -22.85
N ARG A 672 -40.93 -10.71 -23.29
CA ARG A 672 -42.16 -9.92 -23.16
C ARG A 672 -43.08 -10.03 -24.39
N LEU A 673 -42.51 -10.20 -25.58
CA LEU A 673 -43.19 -10.32 -26.86
C LEU A 673 -42.71 -11.59 -27.58
N PRO A 674 -43.18 -12.78 -27.16
CA PRO A 674 -42.72 -14.06 -27.68
C PRO A 674 -42.92 -14.22 -29.18
N GLU A 675 -43.89 -13.50 -29.77
CA GLU A 675 -44.20 -13.54 -31.20
C GLU A 675 -43.07 -13.00 -32.11
N LEU A 676 -42.04 -12.36 -31.52
CA LEU A 676 -40.90 -11.80 -32.26
C LEU A 676 -39.70 -12.77 -32.36
N GLU A 677 -39.73 -13.94 -31.73
CA GLU A 677 -38.69 -14.96 -31.92
C GLU A 677 -38.85 -15.65 -33.30
N THR A 678 -37.96 -15.33 -34.24
CA THR A 678 -37.78 -16.15 -35.44
C THR A 678 -36.83 -17.33 -35.15
N GLU A 679 -37.19 -18.50 -35.67
CA GLU A 679 -36.61 -19.83 -35.39
C GLU A 679 -35.09 -19.97 -35.65
N SER A 680 -34.41 -18.98 -36.25
CA SER A 680 -33.01 -19.11 -36.69
C SER A 680 -31.94 -18.57 -35.72
N SER A 681 -32.30 -18.11 -34.51
CA SER A 681 -31.33 -17.45 -33.61
C SER A 681 -30.61 -18.36 -32.61
N HIS A 682 -30.84 -19.68 -32.65
CA HIS A 682 -30.30 -20.63 -31.68
C HIS A 682 -28.98 -21.31 -32.07
N GLU A 683 -28.45 -21.03 -33.26
CA GLU A 683 -27.24 -21.74 -33.71
C GLU A 683 -25.96 -21.09 -33.16
N ASN A 684 -25.24 -21.87 -32.33
CA ASN A 684 -23.87 -21.70 -31.83
C ASN A 684 -23.66 -21.07 -30.44
N ILE A 685 -24.66 -21.10 -29.56
CA ILE A 685 -24.51 -20.63 -28.18
C ILE A 685 -24.53 -21.80 -27.19
N LEU A 686 -23.62 -21.77 -26.21
CA LEU A 686 -23.58 -22.77 -25.14
C LEU A 686 -24.67 -22.37 -24.14
N ILE A 687 -25.67 -23.22 -23.96
CA ILE A 687 -26.81 -22.96 -23.08
C ILE A 687 -26.55 -23.67 -21.76
N PHE A 688 -26.67 -22.96 -20.66
CA PHE A 688 -26.55 -23.55 -19.33
C PHE A 688 -27.93 -23.93 -18.79
N ASP A 689 -27.98 -25.02 -18.02
CA ASP A 689 -29.14 -25.40 -17.22
C ASP A 689 -29.05 -24.76 -15.82
N GLU A 690 -30.16 -24.19 -15.34
CA GLU A 690 -30.26 -23.55 -14.02
C GLU A 690 -30.69 -24.56 -12.94
N PHE A 691 -29.96 -24.56 -11.82
CA PHE A 691 -30.45 -25.13 -10.57
C PHE A 691 -30.95 -23.99 -9.68
N TRP A 692 -32.27 -23.95 -9.46
CA TRP A 692 -32.91 -23.01 -8.53
C TRP A 692 -33.06 -23.63 -7.15
N LEU A 693 -32.69 -22.88 -6.11
CA LEU A 693 -33.05 -23.19 -4.74
C LEU A 693 -34.55 -22.92 -4.52
N PRO A 694 -35.29 -23.75 -3.76
CA PRO A 694 -36.73 -23.59 -3.60
C PRO A 694 -37.09 -22.20 -3.03
N TYR A 695 -37.76 -21.39 -3.85
CA TYR A 695 -38.31 -20.10 -3.46
C TYR A 695 -39.55 -20.34 -2.58
N ASN A 696 -39.52 -19.93 -1.32
CA ASN A 696 -40.71 -19.99 -0.47
C ASN A 696 -41.58 -18.77 -0.77
N GLU A 697 -42.42 -18.89 -1.80
CA GLU A 697 -43.23 -17.84 -2.45
C GLU A 697 -44.25 -17.12 -1.53
N LYS A 698 -44.33 -17.49 -0.25
CA LYS A 698 -45.43 -17.10 0.67
C LYS A 698 -45.26 -15.78 1.44
N ARG A 699 -44.24 -14.95 1.21
CA ARG A 699 -44.09 -13.67 1.93
C ARG A 699 -44.12 -12.47 0.98
N GLY A 700 -45.31 -11.92 0.77
CA GLY A 700 -45.60 -10.80 -0.14
C GLY A 700 -45.11 -9.43 0.31
N ILE A 701 -43.83 -9.28 0.64
CA ILE A 701 -43.20 -7.98 0.93
C ILE A 701 -41.89 -7.89 0.16
N ASN A 702 -41.76 -6.84 -0.67
CA ASN A 702 -40.57 -6.47 -1.45
C ASN A 702 -39.41 -5.98 -0.56
N GLU A 703 -38.93 -6.82 0.35
CA GLU A 703 -37.64 -6.61 0.99
C GLU A 703 -36.58 -7.30 0.13
N ASN A 704 -35.66 -6.51 -0.45
CA ASN A 704 -34.53 -7.00 -1.24
C ASN A 704 -33.58 -7.79 -0.34
N TYR A 705 -33.89 -9.06 -0.07
CA TYR A 705 -32.95 -9.97 0.55
C TYR A 705 -31.87 -10.32 -0.48
N TYR A 706 -30.69 -9.72 -0.34
CA TYR A 706 -29.51 -10.15 -1.08
C TYR A 706 -29.14 -11.55 -0.59
N TYR A 707 -29.26 -12.55 -1.47
CA TYR A 707 -28.68 -13.86 -1.23
C TYR A 707 -27.25 -13.85 -1.73
N THR A 708 -26.29 -14.09 -0.83
CA THR A 708 -24.90 -14.31 -1.20
C THR A 708 -24.63 -15.81 -1.22
N LEU A 709 -24.22 -16.34 -2.36
CA LEU A 709 -23.65 -17.68 -2.47
C LEU A 709 -22.18 -17.60 -2.08
N THR A 710 -21.77 -18.37 -1.09
CA THR A 710 -20.40 -18.32 -0.58
C THR A 710 -19.70 -19.63 -0.87
N ALA A 711 -18.58 -19.56 -1.60
CA ALA A 711 -17.63 -20.62 -1.96
C ALA A 711 -18.22 -22.04 -1.91
N PRO A 712 -18.80 -22.53 -3.02
CA PRO A 712 -19.39 -23.86 -3.02
C PRO A 712 -18.30 -24.91 -2.84
N VAL A 713 -18.55 -25.90 -1.97
CA VAL A 713 -17.57 -26.95 -1.64
C VAL A 713 -18.06 -28.25 -2.22
N LYS A 714 -17.24 -28.92 -3.01
CA LYS A 714 -17.55 -30.25 -3.52
C LYS A 714 -17.03 -31.30 -2.54
N ASN A 715 -17.86 -32.30 -2.29
CA ASN A 715 -17.42 -33.55 -1.66
C ASN A 715 -18.08 -34.74 -2.37
N GLY A 716 -17.27 -35.58 -3.02
CA GLY A 716 -17.75 -36.66 -3.87
C GLY A 716 -18.66 -36.15 -5.00
N ASN A 717 -19.86 -36.71 -5.08
CA ASN A 717 -20.89 -36.36 -6.09
C ASN A 717 -21.90 -35.32 -5.58
N SER A 718 -21.61 -34.64 -4.47
CA SER A 718 -22.47 -33.59 -3.90
C SER A 718 -21.76 -32.25 -3.88
N LEU A 719 -22.50 -31.20 -4.24
CA LEU A 719 -22.07 -29.82 -4.07
C LEU A 719 -22.77 -29.22 -2.85
N PHE A 720 -21.99 -28.66 -1.93
CA PHE A 720 -22.51 -27.98 -0.75
C PHE A 720 -22.42 -26.49 -0.95
N VAL A 721 -23.54 -25.80 -0.73
CA VAL A 721 -23.62 -24.35 -0.97
C VAL A 721 -24.27 -23.69 0.21
N ARG A 722 -23.62 -22.65 0.73
CA ARG A 722 -24.18 -21.82 1.79
C ARG A 722 -24.85 -20.60 1.17
N VAL A 723 -26.05 -20.31 1.66
CA VAL A 723 -26.94 -19.29 1.12
C VAL A 723 -27.39 -18.42 2.28
N PHE A 724 -27.12 -17.13 2.19
CA PHE A 724 -27.53 -16.17 3.21
C PHE A 724 -28.86 -15.51 2.83
N GLN A 725 -29.82 -15.46 3.76
CA GLN A 725 -31.03 -14.63 3.66
C GLN A 725 -30.95 -13.57 4.77
N GLY A 726 -30.36 -12.41 4.45
CA GLY A 726 -29.99 -11.42 5.47
C GLY A 726 -28.98 -12.02 6.45
N ASN A 727 -29.29 -11.97 7.75
CA ASN A 727 -28.47 -12.55 8.82
C ASN A 727 -28.82 -14.02 9.13
N LYS A 728 -29.31 -14.79 8.15
CA LYS A 728 -29.58 -16.23 8.32
C LYS A 728 -28.88 -16.99 7.20
N GLY A 729 -27.92 -17.87 7.54
CA GLY A 729 -27.30 -18.77 6.58
C GLY A 729 -27.98 -20.13 6.61
N SER A 730 -28.36 -20.67 5.46
CA SER A 730 -28.79 -22.06 5.30
C SER A 730 -27.77 -22.80 4.42
N ILE A 731 -27.56 -24.09 4.67
CA ILE A 731 -26.65 -24.93 3.87
C ILE A 731 -27.47 -25.91 3.05
N TYR A 732 -27.21 -25.93 1.76
CA TYR A 732 -27.87 -26.80 0.80
C TYR A 732 -26.88 -27.87 0.33
N SER A 733 -27.35 -29.11 0.28
CA SER A 733 -26.67 -30.17 -0.47
C SER A 733 -27.35 -30.34 -1.82
N ILE A 734 -26.56 -30.27 -2.88
CA ILE A 734 -27.01 -30.47 -4.24
C ILE A 734 -26.39 -31.78 -4.71
N SER A 735 -27.19 -32.86 -4.66
CA SER A 735 -26.79 -34.20 -5.10
C SER A 735 -27.50 -34.57 -6.40
N LYS A 736 -26.73 -35.06 -7.39
CA LYS A 736 -27.25 -35.52 -8.70
C LYS A 736 -28.24 -36.67 -8.55
N ALA A 737 -28.09 -37.53 -7.54
CA ALA A 737 -28.90 -38.73 -7.37
C ALA A 737 -30.38 -38.45 -7.10
N LEU A 738 -30.70 -37.28 -6.51
CA LEU A 738 -32.04 -37.04 -5.98
C LEU A 738 -32.88 -36.04 -6.78
N LYS A 739 -32.32 -35.31 -7.76
CA LYS A 739 -32.98 -34.14 -8.42
C LYS A 739 -33.67 -33.18 -7.44
N THR A 740 -33.27 -33.19 -6.17
CA THR A 740 -33.86 -32.39 -5.10
C THR A 740 -32.74 -31.63 -4.41
N ASN A 741 -33.04 -30.38 -4.09
CA ASN A 741 -32.23 -29.62 -3.16
C ASN A 741 -32.71 -30.03 -1.76
N GLU A 742 -31.88 -30.75 -1.03
CA GLU A 742 -32.17 -31.00 0.38
C GLU A 742 -31.55 -29.84 1.17
N ILE A 743 -32.40 -29.07 1.86
CA ILE A 743 -31.94 -28.18 2.92
C ILE A 743 -31.36 -29.10 3.99
N ILE A 744 -30.06 -29.01 4.21
CA ILE A 744 -29.40 -29.84 5.22
C ILE A 744 -29.88 -29.37 6.61
N GLU A 745 -29.88 -28.05 6.84
CA GLU A 745 -30.51 -27.39 7.99
C GLU A 745 -30.37 -25.85 7.92
N ASP A 746 -31.21 -25.14 8.68
CA ASP A 746 -31.03 -23.71 8.99
C ASP A 746 -29.96 -23.55 10.08
N SER A 747 -28.87 -22.83 9.81
CA SER A 747 -27.79 -22.64 10.80
C SER A 747 -28.31 -21.80 11.98
N PRO A 748 -28.09 -22.21 13.25
CA PRO A 748 -28.51 -21.45 14.42
C PRO A 748 -27.83 -20.07 14.47
N GLU A 749 -28.63 -19.03 14.77
CA GLU A 749 -28.29 -17.62 15.07
C GLU A 749 -27.01 -17.04 14.41
N ASN A 750 -27.13 -16.53 13.18
CA ASN A 750 -26.01 -16.02 12.37
C ASN A 750 -25.85 -14.47 12.47
N LYS A 751 -25.37 -13.93 13.59
CA LYS A 751 -24.91 -12.53 13.64
C LYS A 751 -23.37 -12.48 13.52
N GLY A 752 -22.84 -11.97 12.40
CA GLY A 752 -21.42 -11.63 12.28
C GLY A 752 -20.54 -12.56 11.41
N LEU A 753 -21.10 -13.59 10.78
CA LEU A 753 -20.29 -14.55 10.03
C LEU A 753 -19.55 -13.93 8.84
N SER A 754 -18.23 -14.15 8.81
CA SER A 754 -17.38 -13.94 7.63
C SER A 754 -17.93 -14.74 6.44
N LEU A 755 -18.22 -14.03 5.35
CA LEU A 755 -18.93 -14.52 4.17
C LEU A 755 -18.20 -15.58 3.33
N ASN A 756 -17.02 -16.11 3.70
CA ASN A 756 -16.14 -16.65 2.65
C ASN A 756 -15.59 -18.07 2.79
N ASP A 757 -15.87 -18.85 3.85
CA ASP A 757 -15.33 -20.22 3.91
C ASP A 757 -16.26 -21.26 4.55
N MET A 758 -16.26 -22.46 3.96
CA MET A 758 -16.91 -23.67 4.44
C MET A 758 -16.00 -24.84 4.06
N SER A 759 -16.00 -25.92 4.85
CA SER A 759 -15.27 -27.14 4.51
C SER A 759 -16.16 -28.36 4.70
N VAL A 760 -16.05 -29.34 3.81
CA VAL A 760 -16.90 -30.53 3.84
C VAL A 760 -16.05 -31.78 3.74
N SER A 761 -16.34 -32.75 4.60
CA SER A 761 -15.84 -34.12 4.54
C SER A 761 -17.01 -35.11 4.44
N ASP A 762 -16.70 -36.40 4.38
CA ASP A 762 -17.72 -37.44 4.38
C ASP A 762 -18.56 -37.44 5.66
N GLU A 763 -17.96 -37.06 6.79
CA GLU A 763 -18.62 -37.10 8.10
C GLU A 763 -19.10 -35.73 8.59
N TYR A 764 -18.43 -34.63 8.22
CA TYR A 764 -18.72 -33.32 8.81
C TYR A 764 -18.79 -32.19 7.78
N ILE A 765 -19.62 -31.20 8.07
CA ILE A 765 -19.61 -29.87 7.44
C ILE A 765 -19.13 -28.86 8.48
N VAL A 766 -18.20 -28.00 8.10
CA VAL A 766 -17.55 -27.04 8.98
C VAL A 766 -17.77 -25.64 8.47
N VAL A 767 -18.21 -24.76 9.37
CA VAL A 767 -18.49 -23.36 9.08
C VAL A 767 -17.80 -22.49 10.16
N PRO A 768 -16.74 -21.75 9.82
CA PRO A 768 -16.14 -20.79 10.72
C PRO A 768 -17.09 -19.62 11.00
N ASP A 769 -17.03 -19.14 12.23
CA ASP A 769 -17.71 -17.99 12.80
C ASP A 769 -16.72 -17.20 13.67
N GLU A 770 -16.99 -15.93 13.94
CA GLU A 770 -16.01 -14.99 14.46
C GLU A 770 -15.21 -15.52 15.65
N GLN A 771 -15.81 -16.26 16.56
CA GLN A 771 -15.09 -16.86 17.70
C GLN A 771 -15.44 -18.34 17.88
N ARG A 772 -16.01 -18.95 16.86
CA ARG A 772 -16.57 -20.31 16.91
C ARG A 772 -16.34 -21.03 15.59
N VAL A 773 -16.32 -22.35 15.65
CA VAL A 773 -16.40 -23.18 14.46
C VAL A 773 -17.60 -24.10 14.63
N HIS A 774 -18.59 -23.93 13.77
CA HIS A 774 -19.79 -24.75 13.75
C HIS A 774 -19.51 -26.01 12.95
N VAL A 775 -19.74 -27.16 13.57
CA VAL A 775 -19.50 -28.48 12.98
C VAL A 775 -20.83 -29.23 12.94
N TYR A 776 -21.30 -29.53 11.74
CA TYR A 776 -22.45 -30.38 11.53
C TYR A 776 -21.99 -31.80 11.25
N ASN A 777 -22.38 -32.74 12.10
CA ASN A 777 -22.09 -34.15 11.86
C ASN A 777 -23.20 -34.75 10.97
N ARG A 778 -22.81 -35.17 9.76
CA ARG A 778 -23.72 -35.66 8.73
C ARG A 778 -24.35 -37.01 9.09
N LYS A 779 -23.71 -37.80 9.96
CA LYS A 779 -24.23 -39.11 10.40
C LYS A 779 -25.30 -38.95 11.48
N THR A 780 -25.04 -38.10 12.47
CA THR A 780 -25.94 -37.87 13.62
C THR A 780 -26.94 -36.75 13.38
N LYS A 781 -26.75 -35.93 12.34
CA LYS A 781 -27.57 -34.77 11.97
C LYS A 781 -27.68 -33.73 13.09
N ASP A 782 -26.57 -33.46 13.78
CA ASP A 782 -26.50 -32.48 14.87
C ASP A 782 -25.38 -31.45 14.65
N TRP A 783 -25.63 -30.23 15.12
CA TRP A 783 -24.65 -29.15 15.17
C TRP A 783 -23.93 -29.12 16.51
N LYS A 784 -22.62 -28.91 16.45
CA LYS A 784 -21.79 -28.58 17.60
C LYS A 784 -20.95 -27.35 17.29
N SER A 785 -21.03 -26.33 18.15
CA SER A 785 -20.14 -25.17 18.07
C SER A 785 -18.90 -25.41 18.93
N ILE A 786 -17.71 -25.14 18.38
CA ILE A 786 -16.44 -25.22 19.10
C ILE A 786 -15.88 -23.81 19.24
N GLU A 787 -15.71 -23.32 20.47
CA GLU A 787 -15.18 -21.97 20.72
C GLU A 787 -13.67 -21.89 20.48
N THR A 788 -13.21 -20.80 19.86
CA THR A 788 -11.81 -20.59 19.47
C THR A 788 -11.05 -19.60 20.35
N LYS A 789 -11.63 -19.20 21.50
CA LYS A 789 -11.04 -18.29 22.50
C LYS A 789 -10.50 -17.00 21.86
N ASP A 790 -11.41 -16.16 21.39
CA ASP A 790 -11.15 -14.83 20.80
C ASP A 790 -10.48 -14.83 19.41
N LYS A 791 -10.28 -15.98 18.79
CA LYS A 791 -9.63 -16.11 17.47
C LYS A 791 -10.65 -16.08 16.33
N LEU A 792 -10.57 -15.04 15.50
CA LEU A 792 -11.33 -14.88 14.25
C LEU A 792 -10.92 -15.90 13.21
N ILE A 793 -11.69 -16.98 13.08
CA ILE A 793 -11.42 -17.99 12.05
C ILE A 793 -11.92 -17.48 10.71
N THR A 794 -11.00 -17.25 9.77
CA THR A 794 -11.34 -16.68 8.46
C THR A 794 -11.48 -17.76 7.39
N LYS A 795 -10.73 -18.86 7.50
CA LYS A 795 -10.73 -19.98 6.55
C LYS A 795 -10.63 -21.30 7.30
N THR A 796 -11.27 -22.36 6.79
CA THR A 796 -11.15 -23.70 7.35
C THR A 796 -10.81 -24.74 6.29
N CYS A 797 -10.29 -25.87 6.76
CA CYS A 797 -10.12 -27.09 6.00
C CYS A 797 -10.37 -28.25 6.97
N ILE A 798 -11.03 -29.32 6.53
CA ILE A 798 -11.28 -30.50 7.36
C ILE A 798 -10.54 -31.72 6.81
N ASP A 799 -9.87 -32.45 7.69
CA ASP A 799 -9.26 -33.75 7.39
C ASP A 799 -9.54 -34.76 8.53
N GLY A 800 -10.36 -35.77 8.24
CA GLY A 800 -10.86 -36.71 9.24
C GLY A 800 -11.56 -36.00 10.41
N ASN A 801 -11.04 -36.20 11.62
CA ASN A 801 -11.55 -35.61 12.86
C ASN A 801 -10.92 -34.25 13.22
N PHE A 802 -10.14 -33.66 12.33
CA PHE A 802 -9.43 -32.40 12.58
C PHE A 802 -9.89 -31.29 11.63
N ILE A 803 -10.13 -30.12 12.21
CA ILE A 803 -10.38 -28.88 11.47
C ILE A 803 -9.15 -28.00 11.58
N TYR A 804 -8.66 -27.49 10.47
CA TYR A 804 -7.56 -26.56 10.42
C TYR A 804 -8.10 -25.21 10.04
N GLY A 805 -7.88 -24.21 10.89
CA GLY A 805 -8.45 -22.88 10.74
C GLY A 805 -7.37 -21.81 10.68
N PHE A 806 -7.43 -20.92 9.69
CA PHE A 806 -6.71 -19.65 9.74
C PHE A 806 -7.37 -18.75 10.74
N TYR A 807 -6.61 -18.26 11.71
CA TYR A 807 -7.12 -17.26 12.63
C TYR A 807 -6.46 -15.91 12.45
N LEU A 808 -7.25 -14.86 12.61
CA LEU A 808 -6.82 -13.51 12.92
C LEU A 808 -7.19 -13.21 14.37
N PHE A 809 -6.31 -12.52 15.08
CA PHE A 809 -6.62 -11.93 16.37
C PHE A 809 -6.22 -10.46 16.31
N ALA A 810 -7.21 -9.58 16.24
CA ALA A 810 -7.02 -8.15 16.38
C ALA A 810 -7.12 -7.81 17.87
N ALA A 811 -5.97 -7.54 18.51
CA ALA A 811 -5.99 -7.00 19.86
C ALA A 811 -6.66 -5.60 19.81
N PRO A 812 -7.73 -5.34 20.58
CA PRO A 812 -8.53 -4.12 20.47
C PRO A 812 -7.74 -2.81 20.56
N ASN A 813 -6.56 -2.83 21.20
CA ASN A 813 -5.82 -1.63 21.56
C ASN A 813 -4.43 -1.51 20.91
N THR A 814 -3.94 -2.50 20.17
CA THR A 814 -2.55 -2.45 19.65
C THR A 814 -2.45 -2.37 18.15
N GLY A 815 -3.53 -2.63 17.40
CA GLY A 815 -3.50 -2.70 15.93
C GLY A 815 -2.65 -3.85 15.37
N ILE A 816 -1.88 -4.55 16.21
CA ILE A 816 -1.06 -5.70 15.83
C ILE A 816 -1.99 -6.90 15.69
N LYS A 817 -2.17 -7.34 14.45
CA LYS A 817 -2.92 -8.56 14.12
C LYS A 817 -2.02 -9.76 14.36
N GLU A 818 -2.33 -10.56 15.39
CA GLU A 818 -1.79 -11.92 15.46
C GLU A 818 -2.51 -12.77 14.43
N GLN A 819 -1.78 -13.64 13.75
CA GLN A 819 -2.34 -14.54 12.75
C GLN A 819 -1.63 -15.88 12.78
N GLY A 820 -2.35 -16.94 12.46
CA GLY A 820 -1.79 -18.28 12.55
C GLY A 820 -2.76 -19.35 12.11
N ILE A 821 -2.41 -20.60 12.43
CA ILE A 821 -3.24 -21.76 12.17
C ILE A 821 -3.50 -22.48 13.49
N ILE A 822 -4.75 -22.86 13.69
CA ILE A 822 -5.15 -23.80 14.74
C ILE A 822 -5.61 -25.11 14.11
N SER A 823 -5.40 -26.21 14.80
CA SER A 823 -6.05 -27.50 14.55
C SER A 823 -7.09 -27.73 15.65
N ILE A 824 -8.29 -28.17 15.31
CA ILE A 824 -9.39 -28.41 16.23
C ILE A 824 -9.77 -29.88 16.11
N ASP A 825 -9.57 -30.64 17.17
CA ASP A 825 -10.05 -32.01 17.27
C ASP A 825 -11.57 -31.97 17.52
N ILE A 826 -12.35 -32.39 16.53
CA ILE A 826 -13.82 -32.35 16.55
C ILE A 826 -14.37 -33.18 17.71
N THR A 827 -13.77 -34.36 17.93
CA THR A 827 -14.21 -35.32 18.95
C THR A 827 -13.98 -34.76 20.35
N LYS A 828 -12.82 -34.15 20.59
CA LYS A 828 -12.46 -33.56 21.89
C LYS A 828 -12.97 -32.13 22.07
N GLY A 829 -13.39 -31.46 21.01
CA GLY A 829 -13.70 -30.02 21.01
C GLY A 829 -12.49 -29.16 21.42
N LYS A 830 -11.26 -29.63 21.20
CA LYS A 830 -10.04 -28.98 21.67
C LYS A 830 -9.26 -28.38 20.49
N ALA A 831 -9.10 -27.05 20.52
CA ALA A 831 -8.19 -26.34 19.63
C ALA A 831 -6.75 -26.44 20.13
N SER A 832 -5.82 -26.72 19.22
CA SER A 832 -4.37 -26.74 19.43
C SER A 832 -3.71 -25.79 18.42
N LEU A 833 -2.76 -25.00 18.87
CA LEU A 833 -2.04 -24.08 17.99
C LEU A 833 -1.10 -24.86 17.07
N VAL A 834 -1.22 -24.67 15.76
CA VAL A 834 -0.27 -25.23 14.78
C VAL A 834 0.89 -24.26 14.57
N THR A 835 0.57 -23.00 14.25
CA THR A 835 1.54 -21.90 14.13
C THR A 835 0.91 -20.56 14.51
N SER A 836 1.72 -19.61 15.00
CA SER A 836 1.34 -18.22 15.26
C SER A 836 2.46 -17.26 14.90
N SER A 837 2.10 -16.13 14.29
CA SER A 837 2.99 -14.98 14.08
C SER A 837 3.54 -14.37 15.38
N ARG A 838 3.14 -14.88 16.55
CA ARG A 838 3.63 -14.49 17.87
C ARG A 838 4.19 -15.63 18.72
N ARG A 839 4.26 -16.86 18.22
CA ARG A 839 4.78 -17.98 19.04
C ARG A 839 6.30 -17.81 19.24
N ASN A 840 6.70 -17.56 20.47
CA ASN A 840 8.10 -17.45 20.89
C ASN A 840 8.37 -18.38 22.09
N PRO A 841 9.33 -19.33 22.01
CA PRO A 841 10.20 -19.62 20.85
C PRO A 841 9.43 -20.21 19.66
N PRO A 842 9.91 -20.01 18.42
CA PRO A 842 9.28 -20.60 17.24
C PRO A 842 9.37 -22.12 17.27
N GLU A 843 8.25 -22.81 17.02
CA GLU A 843 8.18 -24.28 16.91
C GLU A 843 8.07 -24.75 15.45
N THR A 844 7.63 -23.86 14.56
CA THR A 844 7.41 -24.10 13.13
C THR A 844 8.06 -22.99 12.28
N PRO A 845 8.33 -23.24 10.99
CA PRO A 845 8.91 -22.23 10.10
C PRO A 845 8.04 -20.98 9.86
N LEU A 846 6.77 -21.02 10.26
CA LEU A 846 5.82 -19.92 10.14
C LEU A 846 5.68 -19.11 11.43
N ASP A 847 6.23 -19.60 12.55
CA ASP A 847 6.16 -18.87 13.81
C ASP A 847 7.00 -17.59 13.78
N ASN A 848 6.49 -16.53 14.42
CA ASN A 848 7.06 -15.17 14.43
C ASN A 848 7.10 -14.46 13.08
N LYS A 849 6.44 -14.97 12.03
CA LYS A 849 6.39 -14.31 10.72
C LYS A 849 5.07 -13.59 10.48
N SER A 850 5.14 -12.37 9.94
CA SER A 850 3.96 -11.60 9.52
C SER A 850 3.54 -11.99 8.10
N LEU A 851 2.75 -13.05 7.96
CA LEU A 851 2.36 -13.64 6.67
C LEU A 851 0.88 -13.48 6.36
N ILE A 852 0.53 -13.10 5.13
CA ILE A 852 -0.88 -13.07 4.71
C ILE A 852 -1.28 -14.47 4.23
N TYR A 853 -2.08 -15.19 5.01
CA TYR A 853 -2.55 -16.52 4.66
C TYR A 853 -3.55 -16.48 3.50
N GLU A 854 -3.25 -17.18 2.39
CA GLU A 854 -4.09 -17.18 1.18
C GLU A 854 -5.06 -18.36 1.13
N SER A 855 -4.62 -19.59 1.41
CA SER A 855 -5.48 -20.78 1.31
C SER A 855 -4.98 -21.97 2.15
N ILE A 856 -5.91 -22.81 2.61
CA ILE A 856 -5.66 -24.11 3.23
C ILE A 856 -6.29 -25.18 2.34
N ILE A 857 -5.53 -26.21 1.96
CA ILE A 857 -6.01 -27.28 1.08
C ILE A 857 -5.78 -28.64 1.75
N ASN A 858 -6.82 -29.48 1.80
CA ASN A 858 -6.68 -30.86 2.29
C ASN A 858 -6.02 -31.74 1.22
N LEU A 859 -4.87 -32.34 1.54
CA LEU A 859 -4.24 -33.36 0.70
C LEU A 859 -4.59 -34.80 1.15
N GLY A 860 -5.27 -34.94 2.30
CA GLY A 860 -5.66 -36.17 2.97
C GLY A 860 -4.54 -36.84 3.74
N ASN A 861 -4.88 -37.91 4.47
CA ASN A 861 -3.94 -38.65 5.33
C ASN A 861 -3.23 -37.74 6.36
N ASN A 862 -3.96 -36.78 6.95
CA ASN A 862 -3.43 -35.75 7.85
C ASN A 862 -2.39 -34.83 7.19
N ASN A 863 -2.50 -34.62 5.87
CA ASN A 863 -1.63 -33.71 5.12
C ASN A 863 -2.41 -32.50 4.64
N ILE A 864 -1.88 -31.32 4.93
CA ILE A 864 -2.49 -30.05 4.54
C ILE A 864 -1.46 -29.17 3.88
N LEU A 865 -1.87 -28.57 2.78
CA LEU A 865 -1.08 -27.54 2.11
C LEU A 865 -1.57 -26.16 2.55
N LEU A 866 -0.62 -25.33 2.94
CA LEU A 866 -0.82 -23.93 3.31
C LEU A 866 -0.18 -23.05 2.25
N CYS A 867 -0.94 -22.13 1.70
CA CYS A 867 -0.41 -21.06 0.87
C CYS A 867 -0.37 -19.77 1.68
N VAL A 868 0.80 -19.18 1.81
CA VAL A 868 1.03 -17.94 2.57
C VAL A 868 1.79 -16.93 1.73
N LYS A 869 1.39 -15.67 1.74
CA LYS A 869 2.18 -14.57 1.18
C LYS A 869 3.19 -14.07 2.19
N ASP A 870 4.44 -14.13 1.78
CA ASP A 870 5.56 -13.42 2.41
C ASP A 870 5.86 -12.19 1.54
N GLY A 871 5.32 -11.03 1.94
CA GLY A 871 5.24 -9.85 1.07
C GLY A 871 4.42 -10.10 -0.20
N ASN A 872 5.03 -9.92 -1.37
CA ASN A 872 4.40 -10.19 -2.68
C ASN A 872 4.70 -11.59 -3.24
N VAL A 873 5.35 -12.46 -2.46
CA VAL A 873 5.77 -13.79 -2.90
C VAL A 873 4.93 -14.86 -2.20
N PRO A 874 4.11 -15.64 -2.93
CA PRO A 874 3.43 -16.80 -2.36
C PRO A 874 4.46 -17.90 -2.05
N ARG A 875 4.37 -18.45 -0.84
CA ARG A 875 5.13 -19.60 -0.35
C ARG A 875 4.17 -20.71 0.07
N HIS A 876 4.62 -21.95 -0.06
CA HIS A 876 3.82 -23.13 0.22
C HIS A 876 4.43 -23.93 1.36
N PHE A 877 3.61 -24.34 2.32
CA PHE A 877 4.04 -25.18 3.44
C PHE A 877 3.12 -26.39 3.55
N MET A 878 3.67 -27.55 3.85
CA MET A 878 2.92 -28.77 4.09
C MET A 878 2.94 -29.10 5.58
N TYR A 879 1.75 -29.22 6.17
CA TYR A 879 1.57 -29.76 7.51
C TYR A 879 1.28 -31.26 7.40
N SER A 880 2.16 -32.09 7.95
CA SER A 880 2.09 -33.55 7.87
C SER A 880 2.67 -34.15 9.14
N ASN A 881 1.97 -35.12 9.74
CA ASN A 881 2.42 -35.84 10.94
C ASN A 881 2.85 -34.90 12.09
N GLY A 882 2.09 -33.82 12.31
CA GLY A 882 2.37 -32.84 13.35
C GLY A 882 3.48 -31.84 13.03
N GLN A 883 4.14 -31.96 11.87
CA GLN A 883 5.25 -31.10 11.46
C GLN A 883 4.86 -30.21 10.29
N LEU A 884 5.34 -28.96 10.32
CA LEU A 884 5.18 -28.02 9.23
C LEU A 884 6.50 -27.84 8.46
N LYS A 885 6.50 -28.15 7.16
CA LYS A 885 7.68 -28.10 6.30
C LYS A 885 7.42 -27.20 5.10
N ASP A 886 8.44 -26.45 4.66
CA ASP A 886 8.39 -25.72 3.40
C ASP A 886 8.29 -26.74 2.24
N VAL A 887 7.41 -26.51 1.26
CA VAL A 887 7.26 -27.41 0.11
C VAL A 887 8.58 -27.53 -0.66
N ASN A 888 9.39 -26.47 -0.71
CA ASN A 888 10.69 -26.50 -1.34
C ASN A 888 11.70 -27.36 -0.58
N SER A 889 11.47 -27.69 0.70
CA SER A 889 12.33 -28.58 1.48
C SER A 889 11.90 -30.06 1.45
N LEU A 890 10.74 -30.36 0.86
CA LEU A 890 10.28 -31.75 0.73
C LEU A 890 11.18 -32.55 -0.22
N GLU A 891 11.26 -33.86 0.07
CA GLU A 891 11.91 -34.84 -0.79
C GLU A 891 11.10 -35.04 -2.08
N ALA A 892 11.81 -35.37 -3.17
CA ALA A 892 11.19 -35.50 -4.49
C ALA A 892 10.04 -36.52 -4.52
N ASP A 893 10.15 -37.62 -3.76
CA ASP A 893 9.11 -38.65 -3.73
C ASP A 893 7.82 -38.18 -3.04
N ILE A 894 7.95 -37.37 -1.99
CA ILE A 894 6.80 -36.74 -1.33
C ILE A 894 6.15 -35.73 -2.29
N LEU A 895 6.98 -34.91 -2.96
CA LEU A 895 6.47 -33.96 -3.96
C LEU A 895 5.75 -34.67 -5.11
N ARG A 896 6.26 -35.81 -5.59
CA ARG A 896 5.60 -36.62 -6.64
C ARG A 896 4.24 -37.14 -6.21
N GLN A 897 4.05 -37.44 -4.92
CA GLN A 897 2.76 -37.91 -4.42
C GLN A 897 1.70 -36.80 -4.41
N ILE A 898 2.10 -35.55 -4.16
CA ILE A 898 1.16 -34.44 -3.95
C ILE A 898 1.03 -33.50 -5.16
N LEU A 899 2.10 -33.37 -5.97
CA LEU A 899 2.17 -32.45 -7.10
C LEU A 899 1.89 -33.20 -8.40
N HIS A 900 0.81 -32.80 -9.06
CA HIS A 900 0.35 -33.40 -10.31
C HIS A 900 0.97 -32.76 -11.57
N GLY A 901 1.31 -31.47 -11.52
CA GLY A 901 1.81 -30.74 -12.68
C GLY A 901 2.26 -29.33 -12.36
N ILE A 902 2.91 -28.67 -13.31
CA ILE A 902 3.26 -27.26 -13.24
C ILE A 902 2.79 -26.52 -14.49
N PHE A 903 2.02 -25.46 -14.30
CA PHE A 903 1.49 -24.63 -15.37
C PHE A 903 2.18 -23.26 -15.38
N ILE A 904 2.87 -22.91 -16.47
CA ILE A 904 3.67 -21.68 -16.59
C ILE A 904 2.86 -20.67 -17.41
N SER A 905 2.38 -19.62 -16.75
CA SER A 905 1.66 -18.49 -17.36
C SER A 905 2.59 -17.28 -17.48
N GLY A 906 3.55 -17.35 -18.40
CA GLY A 906 4.52 -16.28 -18.65
C GLY A 906 5.85 -16.42 -17.88
N PRO A 907 6.76 -15.43 -18.01
CA PRO A 907 8.14 -15.54 -17.54
C PRO A 907 8.28 -15.59 -16.01
N ASN A 908 7.32 -15.03 -15.27
CA ASN A 908 7.44 -14.83 -13.82
C ASN A 908 6.28 -15.44 -12.99
N MET A 909 5.39 -16.23 -13.61
CA MET A 909 4.24 -16.81 -12.92
C MET A 909 4.04 -18.27 -13.31
N ALA A 910 4.21 -19.15 -12.33
CA ALA A 910 3.86 -20.55 -12.41
C ALA A 910 2.69 -20.85 -11.48
N PHE A 911 1.91 -21.88 -11.80
CA PHE A 911 0.90 -22.45 -10.95
C PHE A 911 1.26 -23.91 -10.68
N LEU A 912 1.42 -24.25 -9.40
CA LEU A 912 1.59 -25.63 -8.96
C LEU A 912 0.21 -26.29 -8.91
N ILE A 913 0.11 -27.48 -9.50
CA ILE A 913 -1.12 -28.27 -9.54
C ILE A 913 -1.03 -29.36 -8.50
N PHE A 914 -1.72 -29.21 -7.38
CA PHE A 914 -1.78 -30.21 -6.32
C PHE A 914 -2.99 -31.12 -6.50
N LYS A 915 -2.88 -32.37 -6.05
CA LYS A 915 -3.98 -33.34 -6.06
C LYS A 915 -4.43 -33.61 -4.61
N SER A 916 -5.71 -33.42 -4.31
CA SER A 916 -6.28 -33.78 -3.00
C SER A 916 -6.62 -35.27 -2.91
N SER A 917 -6.99 -35.69 -1.69
CA SER A 917 -7.57 -37.00 -1.42
C SER A 917 -8.89 -37.27 -2.14
N SER A 918 -9.69 -36.22 -2.39
CA SER A 918 -10.91 -36.28 -3.22
C SER A 918 -10.62 -36.38 -4.72
N ASN A 919 -9.35 -36.52 -5.12
CA ASN A 919 -8.88 -36.53 -6.51
C ASN A 919 -9.12 -35.18 -7.24
N GLU A 920 -9.39 -34.12 -6.48
CA GLU A 920 -9.54 -32.76 -6.99
C GLU A 920 -8.17 -32.11 -7.19
N LYS A 921 -8.07 -31.23 -8.17
CA LYS A 921 -6.81 -30.58 -8.54
C LYS A 921 -6.87 -29.10 -8.20
N PHE A 922 -5.92 -28.63 -7.40
CA PHE A 922 -5.85 -27.26 -6.90
C PHE A 922 -4.68 -26.53 -7.54
N PHE A 923 -4.90 -25.26 -7.88
CA PHE A 923 -3.88 -24.40 -8.46
C PHE A 923 -3.45 -23.36 -7.43
N THR A 924 -2.14 -23.14 -7.33
CA THR A 924 -1.61 -22.05 -6.51
C THR A 924 -0.39 -21.43 -7.17
N GLY A 925 -0.32 -20.10 -7.14
CA GLY A 925 0.76 -19.34 -7.76
C GLY A 925 2.11 -19.59 -7.08
N CYS A 926 3.17 -19.70 -7.86
CA CYS A 926 4.55 -19.89 -7.42
C CYS A 926 5.47 -19.01 -8.29
N ARG A 927 6.38 -18.26 -7.65
CA ARG A 927 7.38 -17.43 -8.35
C ARG A 927 8.74 -18.13 -8.53
N ASN A 928 9.03 -19.17 -7.75
CA ASN A 928 10.34 -19.84 -7.72
C ASN A 928 10.26 -21.24 -8.33
N ILE A 929 9.85 -21.32 -9.60
CA ILE A 929 9.63 -22.60 -10.28
C ILE A 929 10.92 -23.40 -10.51
N ASP A 930 12.08 -22.72 -10.57
CA ASP A 930 13.34 -23.35 -10.96
C ASP A 930 13.81 -24.42 -9.96
N GLU A 931 13.68 -24.17 -8.66
CA GLU A 931 14.06 -25.15 -7.63
C GLU A 931 13.19 -26.42 -7.68
N ILE A 932 11.87 -26.26 -7.81
CA ILE A 932 10.93 -27.39 -7.92
C ILE A 932 11.16 -28.14 -9.24
N SER A 933 11.41 -27.40 -10.33
CA SER A 933 11.69 -27.95 -11.65
C SER A 933 12.95 -28.81 -11.69
N VAL A 934 13.97 -28.47 -10.89
CA VAL A 934 15.20 -29.26 -10.77
C VAL A 934 14.95 -30.57 -10.02
N LYS A 935 14.13 -30.53 -8.97
CA LYS A 935 13.79 -31.73 -8.18
C LYS A 935 12.87 -32.71 -8.93
N LEU A 936 12.05 -32.20 -9.85
CA LEU A 936 11.05 -32.97 -10.59
C LEU A 936 11.17 -32.72 -12.10
N PRO A 937 12.26 -33.16 -12.74
CA PRO A 937 12.49 -32.90 -14.16
C PRO A 937 11.41 -33.53 -15.06
N ASP A 938 10.79 -34.61 -14.59
CA ASP A 938 9.78 -35.38 -15.33
C ASP A 938 8.35 -34.84 -15.15
N ILE A 939 8.14 -33.81 -14.32
CA ILE A 939 6.80 -33.29 -14.09
C ILE A 939 6.30 -32.50 -15.30
N LEU A 940 5.03 -32.70 -15.66
CA LEU A 940 4.41 -32.06 -16.81
C LEU A 940 4.52 -30.53 -16.70
N LYS A 941 5.29 -29.91 -17.60
CA LYS A 941 5.39 -28.45 -17.75
C LYS A 941 4.50 -27.97 -18.88
N ILE A 942 3.43 -27.29 -18.53
CA ILE A 942 2.52 -26.68 -19.50
C ILE A 942 2.96 -25.22 -19.71
N LYS A 943 3.39 -24.85 -20.93
CA LYS A 943 3.72 -23.46 -21.30
C LYS A 943 2.64 -22.89 -22.22
N THR A 944 2.02 -21.77 -21.85
CA THR A 944 0.94 -21.16 -22.63
C THR A 944 1.40 -20.30 -23.80
N GLY A 945 2.70 -19.96 -23.90
CA GLY A 945 3.27 -19.12 -24.97
C GLY A 945 2.80 -17.65 -24.98
N LYS A 946 1.73 -17.30 -24.26
CA LYS A 946 1.14 -15.95 -24.12
C LYS A 946 0.83 -15.68 -22.64
N ASN A 947 1.01 -14.43 -22.22
CA ASN A 947 0.68 -13.95 -20.86
C ASN A 947 -0.85 -13.82 -20.72
N TYR A 948 -1.53 -14.91 -20.37
CA TYR A 948 -2.94 -14.86 -19.98
C TYR A 948 -3.01 -14.67 -18.46
N ASN A 949 -3.63 -13.57 -18.01
CA ASN A 949 -4.08 -13.45 -16.62
C ASN A 949 -5.28 -14.39 -16.45
N LEU A 950 -5.02 -15.60 -15.94
CA LEU A 950 -6.05 -16.60 -15.67
C LEU A 950 -6.47 -16.50 -14.19
N ASN A 951 -7.75 -16.29 -13.95
CA ASN A 951 -8.33 -16.38 -12.62
C ASN A 951 -8.91 -17.79 -12.42
N SER A 952 -8.66 -18.37 -11.25
CA SER A 952 -9.29 -19.62 -10.77
C SER A 952 -9.34 -20.78 -11.78
N PRO A 953 -8.20 -21.26 -12.31
CA PRO A 953 -8.19 -22.43 -13.19
C PRO A 953 -8.72 -23.68 -12.46
N VAL A 954 -9.48 -24.51 -13.18
CA VAL A 954 -9.99 -25.80 -12.73
C VAL A 954 -9.61 -26.85 -13.75
N MET A 955 -9.20 -28.03 -13.29
CA MET A 955 -8.92 -29.14 -14.20
C MET A 955 -10.08 -30.10 -14.26
N LEU A 956 -10.50 -30.46 -15.48
CA LEU A 956 -11.48 -31.50 -15.74
C LEU A 956 -10.91 -32.48 -16.77
N GLN A 957 -10.75 -33.74 -16.38
CA GLN A 957 -10.11 -34.78 -17.21
C GLN A 957 -8.73 -34.30 -17.74
N ASN A 958 -8.60 -34.18 -19.06
CA ASN A 958 -7.41 -33.72 -19.78
C ASN A 958 -7.46 -32.23 -20.14
N TYR A 959 -8.33 -31.42 -19.52
CA TYR A 959 -8.48 -30.01 -19.82
C TYR A 959 -8.28 -29.11 -18.59
N ILE A 960 -7.61 -27.97 -18.77
CA ILE A 960 -7.59 -26.87 -17.80
C ILE A 960 -8.57 -25.81 -18.28
N ILE A 961 -9.57 -25.51 -17.48
CA ILE A 961 -10.60 -24.53 -17.76
C ILE A 961 -10.37 -23.33 -16.84
N ALA A 962 -10.24 -22.13 -17.37
CA ALA A 962 -10.03 -20.92 -16.59
C ALA A 962 -10.89 -19.79 -17.12
N GLN A 963 -11.23 -18.83 -16.26
CA GLN A 963 -11.85 -17.61 -16.73
C GLN A 963 -10.73 -16.61 -17.07
N PRO A 964 -10.62 -16.16 -18.33
CA PRO A 964 -9.82 -15.00 -18.65
C PRO A 964 -10.46 -13.75 -18.05
N TRP A 965 -9.66 -12.71 -17.85
CA TRP A 965 -10.12 -11.45 -17.25
C TRP A 965 -11.19 -10.71 -18.07
N ASP A 966 -11.47 -11.14 -19.30
CA ASP A 966 -12.50 -10.56 -20.18
C ASP A 966 -13.95 -10.81 -19.72
N GLY A 967 -14.16 -11.77 -18.80
CA GLY A 967 -15.46 -12.11 -18.22
C GLY A 967 -16.44 -12.84 -19.16
N ASN A 968 -16.19 -12.85 -20.47
CA ASN A 968 -17.14 -13.28 -21.51
C ASN A 968 -16.75 -14.58 -22.21
N SER A 969 -15.55 -15.09 -21.93
CA SER A 969 -15.03 -16.33 -22.51
C SER A 969 -14.65 -17.34 -21.42
N LEU A 970 -14.57 -18.61 -21.77
CA LEU A 970 -13.88 -19.64 -21.00
C LEU A 970 -12.60 -20.04 -21.74
N PHE A 971 -11.46 -19.95 -21.05
CA PHE A 971 -10.20 -20.49 -21.53
C PHE A 971 -10.20 -22.00 -21.29
N LEU A 972 -10.05 -22.79 -22.36
CA LEU A 972 -10.00 -24.25 -22.32
C LEU A 972 -8.64 -24.70 -22.89
N TYR A 973 -7.78 -25.26 -22.05
CA TYR A 973 -6.49 -25.81 -22.44
C TYR A 973 -6.53 -27.33 -22.46
N ASP A 974 -6.40 -27.92 -23.64
CA ASP A 974 -6.26 -29.35 -23.86
C ASP A 974 -4.83 -29.78 -23.51
N ILE A 975 -4.69 -30.57 -22.44
CA ILE A 975 -3.42 -31.05 -21.91
C ILE A 975 -2.79 -32.07 -22.87
N GLU A 976 -3.57 -32.99 -23.43
CA GLU A 976 -3.05 -34.04 -24.32
C GLU A 976 -2.53 -33.44 -25.62
N ASN A 977 -3.27 -32.48 -26.18
CA ASN A 977 -2.92 -31.85 -27.46
C ASN A 977 -2.06 -30.60 -27.31
N SER A 978 -1.82 -30.14 -26.09
CA SER A 978 -1.12 -28.89 -25.77
C SER A 978 -1.68 -27.65 -26.50
N LYS A 979 -3.02 -27.54 -26.58
CA LYS A 979 -3.72 -26.47 -27.31
C LYS A 979 -4.64 -25.66 -26.39
N ALA A 980 -4.60 -24.34 -26.52
CA ALA A 980 -5.49 -23.41 -25.83
C ALA A 980 -6.65 -22.99 -26.74
N HIS A 981 -7.83 -22.79 -26.15
CA HIS A 981 -9.04 -22.35 -26.84
C HIS A 981 -9.80 -21.33 -25.99
N LEU A 982 -10.45 -20.36 -26.63
CA LEU A 982 -11.34 -19.40 -25.98
C LEU A 982 -12.78 -19.69 -26.43
N VAL A 983 -13.61 -20.21 -25.54
CA VAL A 983 -15.01 -20.55 -25.81
C VAL A 983 -15.92 -19.40 -25.33
N PRO A 984 -16.60 -18.67 -26.23
CA PRO A 984 -17.51 -17.59 -25.85
C PRO A 984 -18.76 -18.13 -25.15
N VAL A 985 -19.19 -17.42 -24.10
CA VAL A 985 -20.30 -17.76 -23.22
C VAL A 985 -21.44 -16.75 -23.36
N ASP A 986 -22.69 -17.22 -23.50
CA ASP A 986 -23.88 -16.34 -23.52
C ASP A 986 -24.60 -16.35 -22.18
N TYR A 987 -24.32 -15.35 -21.35
CA TYR A 987 -25.01 -15.16 -20.08
C TYR A 987 -26.42 -14.56 -20.23
N SER A 988 -26.85 -14.17 -21.44
CA SER A 988 -28.08 -13.40 -21.62
C SER A 988 -29.36 -14.19 -21.35
N ARG A 989 -29.41 -15.48 -21.69
CA ARG A 989 -30.54 -16.38 -21.38
C ARG A 989 -30.76 -16.60 -19.90
N ILE A 990 -29.66 -16.64 -19.14
CA ILE A 990 -29.66 -16.78 -17.68
C ILE A 990 -30.24 -15.50 -17.06
N SER A 991 -29.80 -14.33 -17.56
CA SER A 991 -30.33 -13.04 -17.08
C SER A 991 -31.83 -12.82 -17.39
N ALA A 992 -32.35 -13.36 -18.50
CA ALA A 992 -33.74 -13.15 -18.90
C ALA A 992 -34.75 -13.96 -18.03
N LYS A 993 -34.30 -15.04 -17.39
CA LYS A 993 -35.10 -15.82 -16.44
C LYS A 993 -34.99 -15.29 -15.00
N LEU A 994 -33.92 -14.57 -14.68
CA LEU A 994 -33.65 -13.94 -13.38
C LEU A 994 -34.24 -12.53 -13.34
N LYS A 995 -35.53 -12.38 -13.06
CA LYS A 995 -36.26 -11.09 -13.16
C LYS A 995 -35.81 -9.96 -12.20
N ASP A 996 -34.95 -10.22 -11.20
CA ASP A 996 -34.72 -9.28 -10.08
C ASP A 996 -33.25 -9.20 -9.54
N ILE A 997 -32.21 -9.57 -10.30
CA ILE A 997 -30.82 -9.49 -9.79
C ILE A 997 -29.94 -8.59 -10.67
N SER A 998 -29.83 -7.32 -10.27
CA SER A 998 -29.09 -6.27 -10.96
C SER A 998 -27.56 -6.27 -10.74
N VAL A 999 -27.00 -7.30 -10.09
CA VAL A 999 -25.58 -7.32 -9.70
C VAL A 999 -24.95 -8.67 -9.99
N LEU A 1000 -24.69 -8.94 -11.26
CA LEU A 1000 -23.67 -9.90 -11.66
C LEU A 1000 -22.46 -9.10 -12.17
N ASP A 1001 -21.52 -8.78 -11.29
CA ASP A 1001 -20.17 -8.47 -11.74
C ASP A 1001 -19.58 -9.77 -12.34
N PRO A 1002 -19.11 -9.78 -13.59
CA PRO A 1002 -18.42 -10.94 -14.17
C PRO A 1002 -17.25 -11.44 -13.31
N ALA A 1003 -16.65 -10.54 -12.50
CA ALA A 1003 -15.63 -10.89 -11.53
C ALA A 1003 -16.19 -11.56 -10.26
N SER A 1004 -17.51 -11.75 -10.11
CA SER A 1004 -18.13 -12.53 -9.03
C SER A 1004 -18.24 -14.03 -9.34
N LEU A 1005 -17.93 -14.46 -10.56
CA LEU A 1005 -17.89 -15.88 -10.99
C LEU A 1005 -16.60 -16.59 -10.54
N LEU A 1006 -16.08 -16.27 -9.35
CA LEU A 1006 -14.69 -16.56 -8.93
C LEU A 1006 -14.35 -18.04 -8.72
N SER A 1007 -15.28 -18.98 -8.90
CA SER A 1007 -15.00 -20.40 -8.75
C SER A 1007 -15.75 -21.23 -9.79
N LEU A 1008 -15.04 -21.71 -10.81
CA LEU A 1008 -15.53 -22.85 -11.57
C LEU A 1008 -15.51 -24.08 -10.64
N ILE A 1009 -16.53 -24.92 -10.70
CA ILE A 1009 -16.56 -26.19 -9.95
C ILE A 1009 -16.96 -27.28 -10.91
N THR A 1010 -16.26 -28.40 -10.86
CA THR A 1010 -16.59 -29.56 -11.70
C THR A 1010 -17.44 -30.54 -10.92
N LEU A 1011 -18.62 -30.89 -11.43
CA LEU A 1011 -19.44 -31.97 -10.90
C LEU A 1011 -19.63 -33.02 -11.99
N GLU A 1012 -18.84 -34.10 -11.92
CA GLU A 1012 -18.77 -35.16 -12.94
C GLU A 1012 -18.50 -34.61 -14.35
N ASP A 1013 -19.45 -34.76 -15.27
CA ASP A 1013 -19.42 -34.28 -16.64
C ASP A 1013 -19.92 -32.83 -16.77
N ARG A 1014 -20.12 -32.09 -15.67
CA ARG A 1014 -20.63 -30.72 -15.69
C ARG A 1014 -19.66 -29.72 -15.07
N ILE A 1015 -19.70 -28.51 -15.61
CA ILE A 1015 -19.06 -27.33 -15.07
C ILE A 1015 -20.16 -26.48 -14.44
N LEU A 1016 -20.00 -26.21 -13.15
CA LEU A 1016 -20.88 -25.38 -12.34
C LEU A 1016 -20.22 -24.02 -12.16
N MET A 1017 -21.02 -22.98 -12.37
CA MET A 1017 -20.66 -21.58 -12.26
C MET A 1017 -21.60 -20.97 -11.22
N PRO A 1018 -21.16 -20.77 -9.97
CA PRO A 1018 -21.97 -20.12 -8.96
C PRO A 1018 -22.14 -18.65 -9.32
N SER A 1019 -23.38 -18.19 -9.39
CA SER A 1019 -23.74 -16.80 -9.71
C SER A 1019 -24.83 -16.37 -8.77
N SER A 1020 -24.55 -15.55 -7.75
CA SER A 1020 -25.57 -15.18 -6.74
C SER A 1020 -26.87 -14.71 -7.41
N PRO A 1021 -28.04 -15.37 -7.21
CA PRO A 1021 -28.41 -16.45 -6.27
C PRO A 1021 -28.59 -17.86 -6.89
N SER A 1022 -28.16 -18.08 -8.13
CA SER A 1022 -28.32 -19.32 -8.89
C SER A 1022 -26.99 -20.08 -9.10
N ILE A 1023 -27.09 -21.37 -9.46
CA ILE A 1023 -25.94 -22.14 -9.93
C ILE A 1023 -26.19 -22.52 -11.38
N ILE A 1024 -25.32 -22.01 -12.23
CA ILE A 1024 -25.35 -22.19 -13.67
C ILE A 1024 -24.57 -23.48 -13.97
N SER A 1025 -25.12 -24.41 -14.77
CA SER A 1025 -24.46 -25.68 -15.09
C SER A 1025 -24.38 -25.95 -16.59
N CYS A 1026 -23.23 -26.36 -17.11
CA CYS A 1026 -23.06 -26.81 -18.49
C CYS A 1026 -22.45 -28.20 -18.52
N LYS A 1027 -22.87 -29.07 -19.46
CA LYS A 1027 -22.14 -30.32 -19.70
C LYS A 1027 -20.82 -30.03 -20.39
N PHE A 1028 -19.78 -30.72 -19.95
CA PHE A 1028 -18.45 -30.64 -20.50
C PHE A 1028 -18.39 -31.06 -21.96
N GLU A 1029 -19.16 -32.09 -22.36
CA GLU A 1029 -19.20 -32.53 -23.75
C GLU A 1029 -19.76 -31.45 -24.69
N ASP A 1030 -20.70 -30.62 -24.22
CA ASP A 1030 -21.23 -29.49 -25.00
C ASP A 1030 -20.15 -28.41 -25.16
N LEU A 1031 -19.37 -28.15 -24.11
CA LEU A 1031 -18.22 -27.24 -24.15
C LEU A 1031 -17.15 -27.74 -25.12
N LYS A 1032 -16.81 -29.03 -25.03
CA LYS A 1032 -15.82 -29.70 -25.88
C LYS A 1032 -16.25 -29.68 -27.34
N LYS A 1033 -17.49 -30.09 -27.65
CA LYS A 1033 -18.05 -30.06 -29.00
C LYS A 1033 -18.01 -28.64 -29.59
N LYS A 1034 -18.27 -27.61 -28.77
CA LYS A 1034 -18.19 -26.21 -29.19
C LYS A 1034 -16.75 -25.78 -29.49
N ALA A 1035 -15.81 -26.15 -28.65
CA ALA A 1035 -14.38 -25.93 -28.90
C ALA A 1035 -13.93 -26.62 -30.20
N GLU A 1036 -14.35 -27.87 -30.43
CA GLU A 1036 -14.07 -28.62 -31.66
C GLU A 1036 -14.68 -27.96 -32.92
N LEU A 1037 -15.89 -27.41 -32.82
CA LEU A 1037 -16.51 -26.65 -33.90
C LEU A 1037 -15.75 -25.36 -34.21
N GLN A 1038 -15.26 -24.64 -33.19
CA GLN A 1038 -14.41 -23.46 -33.41
C GLN A 1038 -13.06 -23.82 -34.03
N ILE A 1039 -12.47 -24.96 -33.65
CA ILE A 1039 -11.25 -25.50 -34.27
C ILE A 1039 -11.49 -25.74 -35.77
N LYS A 1040 -12.62 -26.37 -36.12
CA LYS A 1040 -12.99 -26.62 -37.53
C LYS A 1040 -13.28 -25.33 -38.30
N ALA A 1041 -13.82 -24.30 -37.64
CA ALA A 1041 -14.15 -23.01 -38.25
C ALA A 1041 -12.94 -22.08 -38.45
N GLY A 1042 -11.71 -22.50 -38.12
CA GLY A 1042 -10.52 -21.68 -38.26
C GLY A 1042 -10.43 -20.54 -37.23
N GLY A 1043 -11.10 -20.68 -36.08
CA GLY A 1043 -10.96 -19.75 -34.96
C GLY A 1043 -9.48 -19.57 -34.58
N GLN A 1044 -9.08 -18.32 -34.30
CA GLN A 1044 -7.68 -17.94 -34.10
C GLN A 1044 -6.98 -18.75 -33.00
N LYS A 1045 -5.71 -19.11 -33.25
CA LYS A 1045 -4.75 -19.78 -32.36
C LYS A 1045 -4.19 -18.89 -31.25
#